data_AF-U6KCI0-F1
#
_entry.id   AF-U6KCI0-F1
#
_cell.length_a   1.000
_cell.length_b   1.000
_cell.length_c   1.000
_cell.angle_alpha   90.00
_cell.angle_beta   90.00
_cell.angle_gamma   90.00
#
_symmetry.space_group_name_H-M   'P 1'
#
loop_
_entity.id
_entity.type
_entity.pdbx_description
1 polymer ?
#
loop_
_entity_poly.entity_id
_entity_poly.type
_entity_poly.pdbx_seq_one_letter_code
_entity_poly.pdbx_strand_id
1 'polypeptide(L)'
;MQIVGLLPAVGRSRPGGAWAPTTWHGRPRPTSRKSTSEPFAVRLVQPNIYGVYKYLIESRRVELKQQEKKLKGGRKAVVYELRPDLKSFETIDLAKLRLAIPKLLERSSATSLLHYVVKDNQVFRKSHGPFPAFSYFADMILHQLAATVKLPDIEFLLNVGDWPLVAKSWGEGRVPVFSWCGSTDSFDMVLPQWDVSRSTVLGNAESNPDLLASQGWSLRAWESKDPRAAFRGRDSNPVRVKLAQLSVLHPSLLDVAITSWENDENFEAEEQLGGGSKKFIKLSEFSKYKYILELDGTVAAYRNPYLLASGSLLLKQDSIYYEWYQRELSPWQHFVPFDGSGEDLLSKLQWAKEHDEEARRIATNAQQYARANLLPERVLCFYYKALESYASRQIGIPTVKEDMIWVPPSQLPKYNTCGSPDPLSRLGDYPVVPLYPTSVETFLSKADKDTVVVVHSAFCNKSARILPELLVMARMYKAAGADLVFASAETFTAQYPVKWIQATNGPKLFFLKAGSSTPEQLDGQLTVRAAVSFINSKLPNAGHHITAPAESEQIVSDPIPEKSNGPVKQIVANTFDKLVLGSDKDVLLMVSAPWCGYCKKIRPAFFRFARAAAASPPAAAVLDVAKMNGPTNEIRHPGFSVTHYPTIWFVRKGETQPVVFSGRPTEEGFLAFVKKHATKPAELEGIVVTPKASSGSRPSMKDLLNQTGSPILSIDSDSFYTDLLDSDKVLLAP
;
A
#
# COMPACT_ATOMS: atom_id res chain seq x y z
N MET A 1 -17.10 8.66 8.26
CA MET A 1 -16.59 7.33 8.69
C MET A 1 -16.87 7.23 10.19
N GLN A 2 -17.84 6.43 10.64
CA GLN A 2 -18.16 6.30 12.07
C GLN A 2 -17.35 5.14 12.67
N ILE A 3 -16.60 5.43 13.74
CA ILE A 3 -15.88 4.43 14.52
C ILE A 3 -16.84 3.90 15.60
N VAL A 4 -17.27 2.65 15.46
CA VAL A 4 -17.98 1.94 16.53
C VAL A 4 -16.95 1.39 17.50
N GLY A 5 -16.79 2.04 18.64
CA GLY A 5 -15.90 1.59 19.71
C GLY A 5 -16.55 0.51 20.58
N LEU A 6 -15.87 -0.63 20.73
CA LEU A 6 -16.14 -1.60 21.79
C LEU A 6 -15.18 -1.34 22.95
N LEU A 7 -15.66 -0.68 23.99
CA LEU A 7 -15.02 -0.61 25.30
C LEU A 7 -15.71 -1.61 26.24
N PRO A 8 -14.97 -2.49 26.94
CA PRO A 8 -15.56 -3.24 28.05
C PRO A 8 -15.80 -2.29 29.24
N ALA A 9 -16.95 -2.43 29.88
CA ALA A 9 -17.37 -1.55 30.96
C ALA A 9 -16.57 -1.78 32.25
N VAL A 10 -16.04 -0.69 32.81
CA VAL A 10 -15.65 -0.60 34.23
C VAL A 10 -16.35 0.65 34.77
N GLY A 11 -17.24 0.47 35.74
CA GLY A 11 -18.12 1.52 36.23
C GLY A 11 -17.37 2.63 36.97
N ARG A 12 -17.74 3.89 36.72
CA ARG A 12 -17.41 5.02 37.59
C ARG A 12 -18.55 5.24 38.60
N SER A 13 -18.26 5.11 39.89
CA SER A 13 -18.89 5.97 40.89
C SER A 13 -18.05 7.24 41.08
N ARG A 14 -18.71 8.34 41.45
CA ARG A 14 -18.16 9.72 41.39
C ARG A 14 -17.45 10.15 42.70
N PRO A 15 -16.67 11.25 42.67
CA PRO A 15 -15.70 11.57 43.71
C PRO A 15 -16.27 12.39 44.87
N GLY A 16 -15.55 12.40 45.99
CA GLY A 16 -15.71 13.36 47.08
C GLY A 16 -14.49 13.34 48.01
N GLY A 17 -14.17 14.49 48.61
CA GLY A 17 -13.11 14.62 49.61
C GLY A 17 -11.79 15.16 49.05
N ALA A 18 -11.46 16.40 49.43
CA ALA A 18 -10.17 17.03 49.20
C ALA A 18 -9.31 16.98 50.49
N TRP A 19 -8.16 17.66 50.45
CA TRP A 19 -7.21 17.94 51.54
C TRP A 19 -6.11 16.91 51.82
N ALA A 20 -4.95 17.48 52.15
CA ALA A 20 -3.67 16.80 52.37
C ALA A 20 -3.32 16.82 53.88
N PRO A 21 -2.05 16.72 54.33
CA PRO A 21 -1.54 15.48 54.92
C PRO A 21 -1.07 15.62 56.38
N THR A 22 -1.02 14.53 57.17
CA THR A 22 -0.17 14.49 58.39
C THR A 22 0.15 13.07 58.93
N THR A 23 1.45 12.79 59.03
CA THR A 23 2.20 12.15 60.14
C THR A 23 1.60 11.02 61.03
N TRP A 24 2.21 9.83 60.90
CA TRP A 24 2.94 9.07 61.96
C TRP A 24 2.51 9.09 63.45
N HIS A 25 2.16 7.89 63.95
CA HIS A 25 2.62 7.15 65.17
C HIS A 25 1.46 6.19 65.59
N GLY A 26 1.61 4.96 66.10
CA GLY A 26 2.67 4.26 66.85
C GLY A 26 2.32 2.76 67.06
N ARG A 27 3.16 2.04 67.82
CA ARG A 27 3.10 0.58 68.16
C ARG A 27 2.21 0.33 69.43
N PRO A 28 1.86 -0.92 69.88
CA PRO A 28 2.63 -2.18 69.78
C PRO A 28 1.89 -3.54 69.63
N ARG A 29 2.72 -4.62 69.60
CA ARG A 29 2.46 -6.09 69.64
C ARG A 29 2.05 -6.57 71.06
N PRO A 30 1.58 -7.84 71.33
CA PRO A 30 1.99 -9.17 70.78
C PRO A 30 0.80 -10.15 70.49
N THR A 31 0.84 -11.50 70.38
CA THR A 31 1.85 -12.58 70.64
C THR A 31 1.58 -13.89 69.86
N SER A 32 2.63 -14.65 69.46
CA SER A 32 2.61 -16.08 69.03
C SER A 32 1.87 -16.44 67.71
N ARG A 33 2.14 -17.53 66.96
CA ARG A 33 3.03 -18.70 67.09
C ARG A 33 3.58 -19.09 65.68
N LYS A 34 4.64 -19.92 65.59
CA LYS A 34 5.40 -20.20 64.34
C LYS A 34 4.68 -21.11 63.32
N SER A 35 4.90 -20.88 62.02
CA SER A 35 5.04 -21.93 61.00
C SER A 35 5.73 -21.39 59.71
N THR A 36 6.52 -22.22 59.06
CA THR A 36 7.51 -22.00 58.00
C THR A 36 7.04 -21.34 56.69
N SER A 37 7.74 -20.29 56.24
CA SER A 37 8.23 -20.09 54.85
C SER A 37 8.95 -18.73 54.73
N GLU A 38 10.21 -18.71 54.28
CA GLU A 38 10.91 -17.47 53.92
C GLU A 38 10.86 -17.27 52.39
N PRO A 39 10.17 -16.24 51.89
CA PRO A 39 10.43 -15.72 50.55
C PRO A 39 11.68 -14.84 50.58
N PHE A 40 12.60 -15.04 49.64
CA PHE A 40 13.75 -14.17 49.42
C PHE A 40 13.28 -12.73 49.18
N ALA A 41 13.42 -11.87 50.19
CA ALA A 41 13.16 -10.45 50.07
C ALA A 41 14.29 -9.81 49.26
N VAL A 42 14.09 -9.71 47.94
CA VAL A 42 14.94 -8.88 47.08
C VAL A 42 14.84 -7.44 47.59
N ARG A 43 15.90 -6.97 48.27
CA ARG A 43 16.09 -5.56 48.53
C ARG A 43 16.10 -4.85 47.19
N LEU A 44 15.06 -4.08 46.91
CA LEU A 44 15.07 -3.04 45.88
C LEU A 44 16.09 -1.97 46.30
N VAL A 45 17.36 -2.25 46.04
CA VAL A 45 18.38 -1.21 45.89
C VAL A 45 17.83 -0.28 44.81
N GLN A 46 17.58 0.99 45.14
CA GLN A 46 17.26 1.98 44.13
C GLN A 46 18.35 1.92 43.07
N PRO A 47 18.06 1.49 41.82
CA PRO A 47 19.07 1.48 40.80
C PRO A 47 19.53 2.91 40.64
N ASN A 48 20.84 3.16 40.70
CA ASN A 48 21.38 4.44 40.27
C ASN A 48 20.84 4.68 38.85
N ILE A 49 19.90 5.63 38.71
CA ILE A 49 19.16 5.84 37.47
C ILE A 49 20.14 6.08 36.32
N TYR A 50 21.23 6.79 36.60
CA TYR A 50 22.35 7.01 35.68
C TYR A 50 23.04 5.70 35.25
N GLY A 51 23.19 4.74 36.16
CA GLY A 51 23.74 3.41 35.86
C GLY A 51 22.82 2.56 34.98
N VAL A 52 21.50 2.59 35.21
CA VAL A 52 20.51 1.92 34.35
C VAL A 52 20.44 2.57 32.97
N TYR A 53 20.42 3.90 32.89
CA TYR A 53 20.50 4.60 31.62
C TYR A 53 21.80 4.27 30.88
N LYS A 54 22.96 4.34 31.54
CA LYS A 54 24.25 3.98 30.94
C LYS A 54 24.25 2.52 30.45
N TYR A 55 23.69 1.59 31.21
CA TYR A 55 23.54 0.19 30.81
C TYR A 55 22.62 0.02 29.60
N LEU A 56 21.46 0.68 29.56
CA LEU A 56 20.54 0.63 28.40
C LEU A 56 21.17 1.25 27.15
N ILE A 57 21.94 2.34 27.32
CA ILE A 57 22.68 3.03 26.26
C ILE A 57 23.82 2.15 25.73
N GLU A 58 24.61 1.55 26.61
CA GLU A 58 25.70 0.63 26.22
C GLU A 58 25.15 -0.67 25.62
N SER A 59 24.04 -1.20 26.15
CA SER A 59 23.32 -2.34 25.56
C SER A 59 22.84 -2.01 24.15
N ARG A 60 22.18 -0.87 23.95
CA ARG A 60 21.74 -0.43 22.60
C ARG A 60 22.91 -0.17 21.66
N ARG A 61 24.03 0.37 22.17
CA ARG A 61 25.28 0.53 21.39
C ARG A 61 25.88 -0.82 21.02
N VAL A 62 25.84 -1.82 21.90
CA VAL A 62 26.30 -3.20 21.64
C VAL A 62 25.37 -3.88 20.64
N GLU A 63 24.05 -3.76 20.76
CA GLU A 63 23.06 -4.21 19.76
C GLU A 63 23.35 -3.63 18.39
N LEU A 64 23.46 -2.29 18.28
CA LEU A 64 23.73 -1.60 17.02
C LEU A 64 25.08 -2.00 16.43
N LYS A 65 26.15 -2.13 17.23
CA LYS A 65 27.45 -2.64 16.76
C LYS A 65 27.40 -4.10 16.33
N GLN A 66 26.60 -4.94 16.99
CA GLN A 66 26.38 -6.33 16.57
C GLN A 66 25.57 -6.40 15.27
N GLN A 67 24.55 -5.55 15.10
CA GLN A 67 23.79 -5.42 13.86
C GLN A 67 24.68 -4.90 12.72
N GLU A 68 25.44 -3.82 12.93
CA GLU A 68 26.44 -3.32 11.99
C GLU A 68 27.45 -4.41 11.60
N LYS A 69 27.99 -5.16 12.56
CA LYS A 69 28.91 -6.28 12.29
C LYS A 69 28.24 -7.43 11.54
N LYS A 70 26.95 -7.70 11.75
CA LYS A 70 26.18 -8.69 10.97
C LYS A 70 25.93 -8.20 9.54
N LEU A 71 25.56 -6.93 9.35
CA LEU A 71 25.31 -6.30 8.05
C LEU A 71 26.59 -6.19 7.21
N LYS A 72 27.72 -5.81 7.82
CA LYS A 72 29.02 -5.70 7.13
C LYS A 72 29.78 -7.02 7.02
N GLY A 73 29.60 -7.94 7.96
CA GLY A 73 30.41 -9.16 8.12
C GLY A 73 29.67 -10.48 7.88
N GLY A 74 28.51 -10.45 7.21
CA GLY A 74 27.77 -11.66 6.84
C GLY A 74 28.57 -12.59 5.93
N ARG A 75 29.19 -13.64 6.49
CA ARG A 75 29.88 -14.71 5.74
C ARG A 75 28.93 -15.25 4.65
N LYS A 76 29.38 -15.30 3.39
CA LYS A 76 28.86 -16.10 2.24
C LYS A 76 27.43 -16.63 2.41
N ALA A 77 26.49 -15.77 2.78
CA ALA A 77 25.09 -16.09 2.70
C ALA A 77 24.75 -15.86 1.23
N VAL A 78 24.12 -16.84 0.61
CA VAL A 78 23.44 -16.61 -0.67
C VAL A 78 22.30 -15.66 -0.33
N VAL A 79 22.61 -14.39 -0.45
CA VAL A 79 21.69 -13.27 -0.54
C VAL A 79 21.85 -12.86 -1.98
N TYR A 80 20.76 -12.77 -2.72
CA TYR A 80 20.73 -12.24 -4.06
C TYR A 80 21.47 -10.91 -4.08
N GLU A 81 22.71 -10.94 -4.57
CA GLU A 81 23.37 -9.71 -4.90
C GLU A 81 22.65 -9.17 -6.13
N LEU A 82 22.32 -7.89 -6.15
CA LEU A 82 21.75 -7.19 -7.31
C LEU A 82 22.65 -7.25 -8.56
N ARG A 83 23.79 -7.98 -8.54
CA ARG A 83 24.67 -8.28 -9.67
C ARG A 83 23.93 -8.57 -10.99
N PRO A 84 22.87 -9.41 -11.07
CA PRO A 84 22.22 -9.67 -12.34
C PRO A 84 21.52 -8.43 -12.92
N ASP A 85 20.88 -7.61 -12.07
CA ASP A 85 20.18 -6.41 -12.51
C ASP A 85 21.18 -5.27 -12.79
N LEU A 86 22.18 -5.12 -11.90
CA LEU A 86 23.34 -4.23 -12.05
C LEU A 86 24.24 -4.58 -13.24
N LYS A 87 24.17 -5.81 -13.79
CA LYS A 87 24.89 -6.17 -15.02
C LYS A 87 24.45 -5.29 -16.20
N SER A 88 23.22 -4.78 -16.18
CA SER A 88 22.72 -3.84 -17.19
C SER A 88 23.25 -2.41 -16.99
N PHE A 89 23.91 -2.12 -15.87
CA PHE A 89 24.33 -0.79 -15.42
C PHE A 89 25.76 -0.83 -14.86
N GLU A 90 26.75 -1.00 -15.73
CA GLU A 90 28.17 -0.90 -15.34
C GLU A 90 28.49 0.48 -14.74
N THR A 91 27.87 1.53 -15.28
CA THR A 91 27.91 2.91 -14.79
C THR A 91 26.50 3.50 -14.67
N ILE A 92 26.32 4.42 -13.72
CA ILE A 92 25.04 5.08 -13.42
C ILE A 92 25.23 6.59 -13.54
N ASP A 93 24.91 7.15 -14.70
CA ASP A 93 24.94 8.59 -14.93
C ASP A 93 23.74 9.29 -14.26
N LEU A 94 24.02 10.12 -13.25
CA LEU A 94 23.00 10.87 -12.52
C LEU A 94 22.34 11.97 -13.37
N ALA A 95 23.03 12.56 -14.34
CA ALA A 95 22.41 13.52 -15.26
C ALA A 95 21.41 12.81 -16.19
N LYS A 96 21.79 11.67 -16.76
CA LYS A 96 20.88 10.82 -17.56
C LYS A 96 19.66 10.38 -16.75
N LEU A 97 19.86 9.96 -15.50
CA LEU A 97 18.78 9.56 -14.58
C LEU A 97 17.77 10.70 -14.37
N ARG A 98 18.25 11.91 -14.07
CA ARG A 98 17.41 13.11 -13.86
C ARG A 98 16.62 13.49 -15.12
N LEU A 99 17.25 13.39 -16.30
CA LEU A 99 16.62 13.71 -17.58
C LEU A 99 15.54 12.68 -18.00
N ALA A 100 15.62 11.45 -17.51
CA ALA A 100 14.63 10.41 -17.82
C ALA A 100 13.31 10.53 -17.04
N ILE A 101 13.24 11.36 -15.99
CA ILE A 101 12.06 11.47 -15.10
C ILE A 101 10.74 11.75 -15.88
N PRO A 102 10.66 12.72 -16.82
CA PRO A 102 9.41 12.97 -17.56
C PRO A 102 8.95 11.73 -18.35
N LYS A 103 9.86 11.09 -19.09
CA LYS A 103 9.59 9.88 -19.89
C LYS A 103 9.16 8.69 -19.04
N LEU A 104 9.67 8.56 -17.81
CA LEU A 104 9.22 7.52 -16.88
C LEU A 104 7.77 7.77 -16.42
N LEU A 105 7.38 9.02 -16.23
CA LEU A 105 6.02 9.42 -15.84
C LEU A 105 5.02 9.28 -17.00
N GLU A 106 5.45 9.48 -18.25
CA GLU A 106 4.61 9.32 -19.46
C GLU A 106 3.98 7.92 -19.61
N ARG A 107 4.57 6.87 -19.02
CA ARG A 107 4.05 5.49 -19.09
C ARG A 107 2.59 5.37 -18.67
N SER A 108 2.17 6.16 -17.70
CA SER A 108 0.80 6.17 -17.16
C SER A 108 0.63 7.42 -16.33
N SER A 109 -0.51 8.10 -16.44
CA SER A 109 -0.84 9.26 -15.61
C SER A 109 -0.94 8.92 -14.11
N ALA A 110 -0.97 7.63 -13.74
CA ALA A 110 -0.86 7.16 -12.36
C ALA A 110 0.58 6.91 -11.88
N THR A 111 1.57 6.87 -12.79
CA THR A 111 2.97 6.58 -12.45
C THR A 111 3.48 7.59 -11.45
N SER A 112 4.11 7.09 -10.39
CA SER A 112 4.69 7.91 -9.32
C SER A 112 6.08 7.44 -8.98
N LEU A 113 7.00 8.39 -8.81
CA LEU A 113 8.41 8.17 -8.53
C LEU A 113 8.82 8.93 -7.28
N LEU A 114 9.71 8.33 -6.50
CA LEU A 114 10.41 8.98 -5.40
C LEU A 114 11.87 9.16 -5.83
N HIS A 115 12.27 10.42 -5.99
CA HIS A 115 13.66 10.80 -6.27
C HIS A 115 14.35 11.02 -4.94
N TYR A 116 15.18 10.08 -4.52
CA TYR A 116 15.93 10.13 -3.27
C TYR A 116 17.35 10.65 -3.50
N VAL A 117 17.82 11.44 -2.54
CA VAL A 117 19.24 11.73 -2.33
C VAL A 117 19.57 11.38 -0.88
N VAL A 118 20.52 10.48 -0.66
CA VAL A 118 21.17 10.34 0.64
C VAL A 118 22.50 11.08 0.56
N LYS A 119 22.75 11.96 1.51
CA LYS A 119 23.98 12.75 1.60
C LYS A 119 24.36 12.97 3.06
N ASP A 120 25.62 12.73 3.40
CA ASP A 120 26.12 12.85 4.78
C ASP A 120 25.29 12.04 5.81
N ASN A 121 24.75 10.90 5.37
CA ASN A 121 23.83 10.03 6.10
C ASN A 121 22.49 10.68 6.51
N GLN A 122 22.08 11.76 5.83
CA GLN A 122 20.71 12.30 5.85
C GLN A 122 19.96 11.88 4.58
N VAL A 123 18.65 11.67 4.69
CA VAL A 123 17.78 11.25 3.59
C VAL A 123 16.93 12.44 3.13
N PHE A 124 16.97 12.73 1.83
CA PHE A 124 16.17 13.75 1.17
C PHE A 124 15.36 13.12 0.03
N ARG A 125 14.19 13.68 -0.26
CA ARG A 125 13.27 13.14 -1.27
C ARG A 125 12.54 14.24 -2.03
N LYS A 126 12.37 14.07 -3.33
CA LYS A 126 11.30 14.69 -4.12
C LYS A 126 10.30 13.64 -4.59
N SER A 127 9.01 13.96 -4.56
CA SER A 127 7.95 13.14 -5.15
C SER A 127 7.65 13.61 -6.58
N HIS A 128 7.41 12.68 -7.49
CA HIS A 128 6.86 12.95 -8.82
C HIS A 128 5.63 12.06 -9.05
N GLY A 129 4.67 12.57 -9.83
CA GLY A 129 3.40 11.88 -10.08
C GLY A 129 2.37 12.02 -8.94
N PRO A 130 1.17 11.46 -9.13
CA PRO A 130 0.02 11.76 -8.26
C PRO A 130 -0.11 10.91 -7.00
N PHE A 131 0.53 9.74 -6.93
CA PHE A 131 0.33 8.74 -5.86
C PHE A 131 1.56 8.42 -4.99
N PRO A 132 2.33 9.42 -4.52
CA PRO A 132 3.56 9.20 -3.75
C PRO A 132 3.37 8.77 -2.28
N ALA A 133 2.15 8.59 -1.75
CA ALA A 133 1.92 8.22 -0.33
C ALA A 133 2.67 6.94 0.13
N PHE A 134 2.92 6.03 -0.81
CA PHE A 134 3.73 4.83 -0.61
C PHE A 134 5.17 5.12 -0.15
N SER A 135 5.65 6.36 -0.29
CA SER A 135 6.90 6.83 0.30
C SER A 135 7.02 6.59 1.79
N TYR A 136 5.91 6.56 2.54
CA TYR A 136 5.93 6.25 3.97
C TYR A 136 6.75 4.99 4.29
N PHE A 137 6.59 3.91 3.50
CA PHE A 137 7.29 2.66 3.72
C PHE A 137 8.77 2.70 3.29
N ALA A 138 9.07 3.44 2.23
CA ALA A 138 10.43 3.63 1.72
C ALA A 138 11.27 4.55 2.64
N ASP A 139 10.68 5.67 3.07
CA ASP A 139 11.23 6.60 4.06
C ASP A 139 11.59 5.85 5.35
N MET A 140 10.68 5.03 5.87
CA MET A 140 10.86 4.26 7.10
C MET A 140 12.01 3.24 7.03
N ILE A 141 12.16 2.48 5.93
CA ILE A 141 13.27 1.52 5.81
C ILE A 141 14.62 2.23 5.60
N LEU A 142 14.66 3.32 4.82
CA LEU A 142 15.86 4.16 4.66
C LEU A 142 16.28 4.81 5.98
N HIS A 143 15.32 5.23 6.81
CA HIS A 143 15.60 5.72 8.17
C HIS A 143 16.15 4.63 9.09
N GLN A 144 15.57 3.43 9.08
CA GLN A 144 16.09 2.32 9.86
C GLN A 144 17.54 1.99 9.46
N LEU A 145 17.86 2.02 8.17
CA LEU A 145 19.22 1.83 7.68
C LEU A 145 20.17 2.95 8.12
N ALA A 146 19.82 4.22 7.88
CA ALA A 146 20.63 5.38 8.27
C ALA A 146 20.88 5.48 9.80
N ALA A 147 19.96 4.95 10.61
CA ALA A 147 20.12 4.83 12.06
C ALA A 147 20.98 3.63 12.51
N THR A 148 21.18 2.62 11.65
CA THR A 148 21.92 1.39 11.96
C THR A 148 23.34 1.38 11.39
N VAL A 149 23.54 1.97 10.21
CA VAL A 149 24.81 1.99 9.46
C VAL A 149 24.99 3.33 8.75
N LYS A 150 26.24 3.74 8.52
CA LYS A 150 26.53 4.86 7.61
C LYS A 150 26.21 4.44 6.17
N LEU A 151 25.20 5.05 5.57
CA LEU A 151 24.88 4.93 4.15
C LEU A 151 25.93 5.69 3.30
N PRO A 152 26.19 5.22 2.07
CA PRO A 152 26.95 6.00 1.08
C PRO A 152 26.14 7.22 0.63
N ASP A 153 26.82 8.21 0.07
CA ASP A 153 26.15 9.26 -0.68
C ASP A 153 25.61 8.65 -2.00
N ILE A 154 24.31 8.71 -2.22
CA ILE A 154 23.61 8.02 -3.31
C ILE A 154 22.42 8.88 -3.81
N GLU A 155 22.15 8.86 -5.10
CA GLU A 155 20.98 9.49 -5.71
C GLU A 155 20.29 8.51 -6.66
N PHE A 156 19.02 8.22 -6.41
CA PHE A 156 18.29 7.16 -7.12
C PHE A 156 16.79 7.49 -7.29
N LEU A 157 16.15 6.77 -8.22
CA LEU A 157 14.70 6.77 -8.40
C LEU A 157 14.12 5.45 -7.85
N LEU A 158 13.06 5.55 -7.05
CA LEU A 158 12.22 4.43 -6.63
C LEU A 158 10.81 4.59 -7.22
N ASN A 159 10.41 3.63 -8.02
CA ASN A 159 9.03 3.42 -8.44
C ASN A 159 8.19 2.89 -7.27
N VAL A 160 7.00 3.45 -7.08
CA VAL A 160 6.03 3.01 -6.07
C VAL A 160 4.74 2.43 -6.65
N GLY A 161 4.66 2.27 -7.97
CA GLY A 161 3.60 1.53 -8.65
C GLY A 161 3.86 0.02 -8.67
N ASP A 162 2.83 -0.76 -8.99
CA ASP A 162 2.92 -2.23 -9.06
C ASP A 162 3.84 -2.70 -10.21
N TRP A 163 3.74 -2.09 -11.39
CA TRP A 163 4.49 -2.52 -12.58
C TRP A 163 5.92 -1.98 -12.63
N PRO A 164 6.93 -2.79 -13.07
CA PRO A 164 8.26 -2.29 -13.40
C PRO A 164 8.20 -1.30 -14.56
N LEU A 165 8.98 -0.22 -14.52
CA LEU A 165 8.85 0.93 -15.42
C LEU A 165 9.74 0.86 -16.67
N VAL A 166 10.96 0.36 -16.55
CA VAL A 166 12.03 0.48 -17.56
C VAL A 166 12.04 -0.76 -18.45
N ALA A 167 11.14 -0.80 -19.43
CA ALA A 167 11.04 -1.92 -20.37
C ALA A 167 12.35 -2.14 -21.16
N LYS A 168 12.65 -3.40 -21.53
CA LYS A 168 13.84 -3.76 -22.32
C LYS A 168 13.96 -3.03 -23.66
N SER A 169 12.82 -2.62 -24.23
CA SER A 169 12.74 -1.76 -25.42
C SER A 169 13.42 -0.40 -25.28
N TRP A 170 13.80 0.02 -24.07
CA TRP A 170 14.60 1.23 -23.85
C TRP A 170 16.06 1.09 -24.34
N GLY A 171 16.58 -0.13 -24.51
CA GLY A 171 17.93 -0.38 -25.05
C GLY A 171 19.02 0.40 -24.31
N GLU A 172 19.87 1.13 -25.06
CA GLU A 172 20.88 2.03 -24.48
C GLU A 172 20.30 3.30 -23.83
N GLY A 173 19.04 3.62 -24.09
CA GLY A 173 18.30 4.68 -23.40
C GLY A 173 17.91 4.34 -21.95
N ARG A 174 18.09 3.08 -21.50
CA ARG A 174 17.74 2.61 -20.15
C ARG A 174 18.39 3.45 -19.03
N VAL A 175 17.69 3.54 -17.91
CA VAL A 175 18.16 4.15 -16.65
C VAL A 175 17.84 3.23 -15.47
N PRO A 176 18.66 3.22 -14.40
CA PRO A 176 18.43 2.34 -13.25
C PRO A 176 17.37 2.93 -12.33
N VAL A 177 16.22 2.24 -12.27
CA VAL A 177 15.10 2.55 -11.39
C VAL A 177 14.92 1.37 -10.44
N PHE A 178 14.81 1.64 -9.14
CA PHE A 178 14.39 0.62 -8.19
C PHE A 178 12.87 0.43 -8.25
N SER A 179 12.40 -0.82 -8.18
CA SER A 179 10.97 -1.20 -8.15
C SER A 179 10.72 -2.31 -7.14
N TRP A 180 9.47 -2.46 -6.69
CA TRP A 180 9.05 -3.56 -5.80
C TRP A 180 8.72 -4.87 -6.52
N CYS A 181 8.59 -4.81 -7.84
CA CYS A 181 8.49 -5.97 -8.72
C CYS A 181 9.38 -5.73 -9.95
N GLY A 182 10.09 -6.76 -10.41
CA GLY A 182 10.71 -6.77 -11.73
C GLY A 182 9.89 -7.62 -12.69
N SER A 183 10.19 -7.55 -13.99
CA SER A 183 9.79 -8.58 -14.94
C SER A 183 10.95 -9.06 -15.82
N THR A 184 10.77 -10.17 -16.54
CA THR A 184 11.73 -10.67 -17.55
C THR A 184 11.93 -9.66 -18.67
N ASP A 185 11.03 -8.69 -18.83
CA ASP A 185 11.01 -7.70 -19.90
C ASP A 185 11.36 -6.29 -19.41
N SER A 186 11.88 -6.15 -18.20
CA SER A 186 12.33 -4.88 -17.61
C SER A 186 13.80 -4.88 -17.20
N PHE A 187 14.37 -3.68 -17.06
CA PHE A 187 15.67 -3.41 -16.46
C PHE A 187 15.59 -2.95 -14.99
N ASP A 188 14.38 -2.85 -14.42
CA ASP A 188 14.16 -2.43 -13.04
C ASP A 188 14.94 -3.26 -12.02
N MET A 189 15.55 -2.59 -11.05
CA MET A 189 16.29 -3.20 -9.96
C MET A 189 15.34 -3.51 -8.80
N VAL A 190 15.21 -4.78 -8.42
CA VAL A 190 14.15 -5.18 -7.47
C VAL A 190 14.60 -5.00 -6.02
N LEU A 191 13.82 -4.24 -5.25
CA LEU A 191 13.93 -4.13 -3.79
C LEU A 191 12.81 -4.94 -3.11
N PRO A 192 13.00 -5.32 -1.83
CA PRO A 192 11.91 -5.81 -0.99
C PRO A 192 10.74 -4.83 -0.98
N GLN A 193 9.50 -5.33 -0.85
CA GLN A 193 8.33 -4.47 -1.01
C GLN A 193 7.99 -3.67 0.25
N TRP A 194 6.98 -2.82 0.13
CA TRP A 194 6.51 -1.94 1.20
C TRP A 194 5.99 -2.70 2.43
N ASP A 195 5.38 -3.86 2.25
CA ASP A 195 4.84 -4.68 3.36
C ASP A 195 5.97 -5.44 4.06
N VAL A 196 6.94 -5.96 3.30
CA VAL A 196 8.20 -6.52 3.82
C VAL A 196 9.02 -5.46 4.56
N SER A 197 9.06 -4.22 4.05
CA SER A 197 9.67 -3.07 4.73
C SER A 197 8.96 -2.78 6.06
N ARG A 198 7.62 -2.71 6.05
CA ARG A 198 6.79 -2.55 7.26
C ARG A 198 7.03 -3.66 8.28
N SER A 199 7.02 -4.91 7.83
CA SER A 199 7.31 -6.06 8.67
C SER A 199 8.73 -6.01 9.25
N THR A 200 9.70 -5.50 8.50
CA THR A 200 11.11 -5.45 8.90
C THR A 200 11.37 -4.40 9.99
N VAL A 201 10.72 -3.23 9.89
CA VAL A 201 10.95 -2.13 10.84
C VAL A 201 10.00 -2.17 12.04
N LEU A 202 8.73 -2.54 11.84
CA LEU A 202 7.69 -2.46 12.89
C LEU A 202 7.38 -3.82 13.55
N GLY A 203 7.61 -4.94 12.85
CA GLY A 203 7.21 -6.27 13.30
C GLY A 203 5.74 -6.35 13.73
N ASN A 204 5.42 -7.29 14.63
CA ASN A 204 4.09 -7.53 15.18
C ASN A 204 3.45 -6.33 15.90
N ALA A 205 4.17 -5.25 16.20
CA ALA A 205 3.58 -4.06 16.81
C ALA A 205 2.54 -3.41 15.89
N GLU A 206 2.81 -3.38 14.58
CA GLU A 206 1.92 -2.78 13.58
C GLU A 206 1.79 -3.56 12.27
N SER A 207 2.55 -4.64 12.05
CA SER A 207 2.39 -5.56 10.92
C SER A 207 1.83 -6.90 11.42
N ASN A 208 0.65 -7.29 10.93
CA ASN A 208 0.10 -8.63 11.22
C ASN A 208 -0.32 -9.29 9.90
N PRO A 209 0.42 -10.29 9.40
CA PRO A 209 1.60 -10.89 10.04
C PRO A 209 2.90 -10.07 9.88
N ASP A 210 3.96 -10.53 10.54
CA ASP A 210 5.34 -10.16 10.26
C ASP A 210 6.19 -11.40 9.87
N LEU A 211 7.36 -11.18 9.27
CA LEU A 211 8.31 -12.16 8.76
C LEU A 211 9.03 -12.99 9.84
N LEU A 212 9.13 -12.50 11.08
CA LEU A 212 9.62 -13.28 12.22
C LEU A 212 8.52 -14.20 12.76
N ALA A 213 7.29 -13.69 12.85
CA ALA A 213 6.12 -14.45 13.27
C ALA A 213 5.75 -15.59 12.30
N SER A 214 6.00 -15.40 10.99
CA SER A 214 5.71 -16.43 9.98
C SER A 214 6.53 -17.71 10.14
N GLN A 215 7.74 -17.61 10.70
CA GLN A 215 8.64 -18.74 10.92
C GLN A 215 8.06 -19.81 11.87
N GLY A 216 7.11 -19.40 12.72
CA GLY A 216 6.42 -20.23 13.71
C GLY A 216 5.08 -20.83 13.24
N TRP A 217 4.65 -20.67 11.99
CA TRP A 217 3.31 -21.13 11.54
C TRP A 217 3.17 -22.64 11.32
N SER A 218 4.28 -23.36 11.25
CA SER A 218 4.33 -24.80 10.98
C SER A 218 4.03 -25.64 12.22
N LEU A 219 2.92 -25.32 12.89
CA LEU A 219 2.47 -25.97 14.14
C LEU A 219 1.71 -27.28 13.90
N ARG A 220 1.44 -27.64 12.64
CA ARG A 220 0.77 -28.88 12.24
C ARG A 220 1.74 -29.82 11.57
N ALA A 221 1.71 -31.09 11.98
CA ALA A 221 2.37 -32.18 11.28
C ALA A 221 1.85 -32.28 9.84
N TRP A 222 2.71 -32.67 8.90
CA TRP A 222 2.40 -32.70 7.45
C TRP A 222 1.15 -33.55 7.14
N GLU A 223 1.05 -34.67 7.83
CA GLU A 223 0.00 -35.70 7.77
C GLU A 223 -1.37 -35.17 8.25
N SER A 224 -1.37 -34.09 9.04
CA SER A 224 -2.57 -33.45 9.61
C SER A 224 -3.05 -32.20 8.85
N LYS A 225 -2.42 -31.89 7.72
CA LYS A 225 -2.79 -30.78 6.85
C LYS A 225 -3.91 -31.21 5.88
N ASP A 226 -4.80 -30.29 5.55
CA ASP A 226 -5.87 -30.47 4.56
C ASP A 226 -5.24 -30.79 3.18
N PRO A 227 -5.59 -31.91 2.52
CA PRO A 227 -4.96 -32.34 1.28
C PRO A 227 -5.43 -31.56 0.03
N ARG A 228 -6.23 -30.49 0.18
CA ARG A 228 -6.69 -29.63 -0.92
C ARG A 228 -5.71 -28.49 -1.17
N ALA A 229 -5.69 -28.00 -2.41
CA ALA A 229 -4.92 -26.81 -2.79
C ALA A 229 -5.70 -25.53 -2.53
N ALA A 230 -5.13 -24.64 -1.71
CA ALA A 230 -5.82 -23.46 -1.21
C ALA A 230 -5.38 -22.15 -1.88
N PHE A 231 -6.36 -21.29 -2.15
CA PHE A 231 -6.12 -19.89 -2.50
C PHE A 231 -7.25 -18.97 -2.00
N ARG A 232 -6.86 -17.77 -1.55
CA ARG A 232 -7.77 -16.63 -1.31
C ARG A 232 -7.10 -15.34 -1.79
N GLY A 233 -7.82 -14.56 -2.59
CA GLY A 233 -7.34 -13.27 -3.06
C GLY A 233 -8.37 -12.55 -3.93
N ARG A 234 -8.04 -11.33 -4.34
CA ARG A 234 -8.85 -10.57 -5.32
C ARG A 234 -8.68 -11.11 -6.74
N ASP A 235 -9.66 -10.82 -7.59
CA ASP A 235 -9.78 -11.14 -9.02
C ASP A 235 -8.79 -10.41 -9.95
N SER A 236 -7.69 -9.89 -9.41
CA SER A 236 -6.70 -9.07 -10.13
C SER A 236 -5.85 -9.82 -11.15
N ASN A 237 -6.20 -11.06 -11.50
CA ASN A 237 -5.54 -11.88 -12.51
C ASN A 237 -6.54 -12.93 -13.04
N PRO A 238 -6.71 -13.10 -14.36
CA PRO A 238 -7.67 -14.06 -14.93
C PRO A 238 -7.48 -15.50 -14.45
N VAL A 239 -6.25 -15.95 -14.18
CA VAL A 239 -5.96 -17.30 -13.68
C VAL A 239 -6.68 -17.56 -12.35
N ARG A 240 -6.70 -16.57 -11.44
CA ARG A 240 -7.39 -16.69 -10.14
C ARG A 240 -8.88 -16.94 -10.27
N VAL A 241 -9.51 -16.32 -11.27
CA VAL A 241 -10.95 -16.45 -11.55
C VAL A 241 -11.26 -17.82 -12.15
N LYS A 242 -10.47 -18.23 -13.15
CA LYS A 242 -10.57 -19.57 -13.77
C LYS A 242 -10.37 -20.70 -12.75
N LEU A 243 -9.37 -20.59 -11.87
CA LEU A 243 -9.13 -21.58 -10.82
C LEU A 243 -10.20 -21.56 -9.72
N ALA A 244 -10.88 -20.44 -9.48
CA ALA A 244 -12.05 -20.39 -8.60
C ALA A 244 -13.27 -21.11 -9.22
N GLN A 245 -13.47 -21.00 -10.55
CA GLN A 245 -14.46 -21.80 -11.28
C GLN A 245 -14.11 -23.29 -11.25
N LEU A 246 -12.84 -23.65 -11.51
CA LEU A 246 -12.35 -25.03 -11.41
C LEU A 246 -12.56 -25.63 -10.01
N SER A 247 -12.43 -24.83 -8.96
CA SER A 247 -12.68 -25.27 -7.58
C SER A 247 -14.15 -25.56 -7.26
N VAL A 248 -15.11 -25.09 -8.07
CA VAL A 248 -16.52 -25.51 -7.98
C VAL A 248 -16.71 -26.90 -8.59
N LEU A 249 -15.95 -27.23 -9.65
CA LEU A 249 -15.99 -28.53 -10.32
C LEU A 249 -15.23 -29.62 -9.52
N HIS A 250 -14.11 -29.25 -8.86
CA HIS A 250 -13.26 -30.16 -8.11
C HIS A 250 -13.09 -29.77 -6.61
N PRO A 251 -14.18 -29.66 -5.82
CA PRO A 251 -14.13 -29.17 -4.43
C PRO A 251 -13.42 -30.12 -3.45
N SER A 252 -13.19 -31.37 -3.84
CA SER A 252 -12.38 -32.36 -3.11
C SER A 252 -10.88 -32.21 -3.36
N LEU A 253 -10.47 -31.44 -4.37
CA LEU A 253 -9.07 -31.17 -4.72
C LEU A 253 -8.67 -29.73 -4.42
N LEU A 254 -9.60 -28.79 -4.56
CA LEU A 254 -9.34 -27.36 -4.55
C LEU A 254 -10.19 -26.64 -3.49
N ASP A 255 -9.58 -25.63 -2.87
CA ASP A 255 -10.20 -24.66 -1.99
C ASP A 255 -9.81 -23.26 -2.45
N VAL A 256 -10.26 -22.87 -3.65
CA VAL A 256 -9.93 -21.59 -4.30
C VAL A 256 -11.14 -20.67 -4.27
N ALA A 257 -10.98 -19.44 -3.77
CA ALA A 257 -12.08 -18.48 -3.77
C ALA A 257 -11.62 -17.02 -3.88
N ILE A 258 -12.38 -16.23 -4.64
CA ILE A 258 -12.19 -14.79 -4.76
C ILE A 258 -12.76 -14.05 -3.54
N THR A 259 -11.96 -13.22 -2.87
CA THR A 259 -12.36 -12.48 -1.65
C THR A 259 -12.93 -11.09 -1.96
N SER A 260 -12.60 -10.53 -3.12
CA SER A 260 -13.05 -9.21 -3.58
C SER A 260 -13.03 -9.17 -5.10
N TRP A 261 -14.07 -8.54 -5.66
CA TRP A 261 -14.27 -8.33 -7.09
C TRP A 261 -14.08 -6.85 -7.41
N GLU A 262 -13.01 -6.55 -8.15
CA GLU A 262 -12.55 -5.20 -8.48
C GLU A 262 -12.36 -4.98 -9.99
N ASN A 263 -12.21 -6.05 -10.80
CA ASN A 263 -12.29 -5.96 -12.26
C ASN A 263 -13.72 -6.24 -12.73
N ASP A 264 -14.31 -5.26 -13.42
CA ASP A 264 -15.67 -5.31 -13.94
C ASP A 264 -15.84 -6.35 -15.06
N GLU A 265 -14.78 -6.66 -15.81
CA GLU A 265 -14.80 -7.67 -16.87
C GLU A 265 -15.16 -9.05 -16.32
N ASN A 266 -14.89 -9.29 -15.04
CA ASN A 266 -15.22 -10.53 -14.34
C ASN A 266 -16.66 -10.58 -13.82
N PHE A 267 -17.53 -9.59 -14.09
CA PHE A 267 -18.87 -9.53 -13.49
C PHE A 267 -19.73 -10.78 -13.73
N GLU A 268 -19.57 -11.46 -14.87
CA GLU A 268 -20.27 -12.71 -15.16
C GLU A 268 -19.74 -13.90 -14.34
N ALA A 269 -18.42 -14.01 -14.23
CA ALA A 269 -17.79 -15.00 -13.36
C ALA A 269 -18.10 -14.73 -11.87
N GLU A 270 -18.24 -13.46 -11.47
CA GLU A 270 -18.74 -13.09 -10.15
C GLU A 270 -20.16 -13.63 -9.92
N GLU A 271 -21.10 -13.39 -10.84
CA GLU A 271 -22.48 -13.88 -10.72
C GLU A 271 -22.53 -15.42 -10.68
N GLN A 272 -21.78 -16.11 -11.56
CA GLN A 272 -21.66 -17.59 -11.57
C GLN A 272 -21.12 -18.15 -10.24
N LEU A 273 -20.12 -17.51 -9.64
CA LEU A 273 -19.53 -17.91 -8.36
C LEU A 273 -20.37 -17.49 -7.14
N GLY A 274 -21.62 -17.04 -7.35
CA GLY A 274 -22.57 -16.61 -6.32
C GLY A 274 -22.23 -15.25 -5.70
N GLY A 275 -21.30 -14.51 -6.30
CA GLY A 275 -20.92 -13.14 -5.98
C GLY A 275 -20.36 -12.88 -4.58
N GLY A 276 -20.13 -11.59 -4.33
CA GLY A 276 -19.79 -11.04 -3.02
C GLY A 276 -18.41 -11.42 -2.49
N SER A 277 -18.09 -10.92 -1.30
CA SER A 277 -16.83 -11.25 -0.62
C SER A 277 -16.91 -12.58 0.10
N LYS A 278 -16.11 -13.56 -0.35
CA LYS A 278 -15.92 -14.83 0.37
C LYS A 278 -15.06 -14.60 1.62
N LYS A 279 -15.16 -15.51 2.60
CA LYS A 279 -14.44 -15.41 3.89
C LYS A 279 -12.92 -15.34 3.65
N PHE A 280 -12.31 -14.28 4.18
CA PHE A 280 -10.85 -14.11 4.22
C PHE A 280 -10.20 -15.19 5.10
N ILE A 281 -9.07 -15.73 4.64
CA ILE A 281 -8.20 -16.66 5.38
C ILE A 281 -6.94 -15.88 5.74
N LYS A 282 -6.53 -15.88 7.03
CA LYS A 282 -5.29 -15.22 7.44
C LYS A 282 -4.09 -15.95 6.85
N LEU A 283 -2.99 -15.26 6.54
CA LEU A 283 -1.79 -15.90 5.97
C LEU A 283 -1.28 -17.08 6.83
N SER A 284 -1.33 -16.96 8.16
CA SER A 284 -0.99 -18.04 9.09
C SER A 284 -1.91 -19.26 9.04
N GLU A 285 -3.14 -19.13 8.52
CA GLU A 285 -4.07 -20.25 8.38
C GLU A 285 -3.84 -21.06 7.10
N PHE A 286 -3.08 -20.55 6.12
CA PHE A 286 -2.69 -21.34 4.95
C PHE A 286 -1.77 -22.51 5.32
N SER A 287 -1.02 -22.45 6.43
CA SER A 287 -0.24 -23.58 6.94
C SER A 287 -1.08 -24.80 7.34
N LYS A 288 -2.41 -24.67 7.38
CA LYS A 288 -3.36 -25.78 7.59
C LYS A 288 -3.51 -26.69 6.38
N TYR A 289 -3.15 -26.24 5.17
CA TYR A 289 -3.26 -27.00 3.92
C TYR A 289 -1.92 -27.62 3.51
N LYS A 290 -1.89 -28.78 2.85
CA LYS A 290 -0.67 -29.35 2.27
C LYS A 290 -0.18 -28.50 1.11
N TYR A 291 -1.11 -28.01 0.29
CA TYR A 291 -0.85 -27.36 -0.99
C TYR A 291 -1.38 -25.91 -0.98
N ILE A 292 -0.54 -24.95 -1.38
CA ILE A 292 -0.91 -23.53 -1.48
C ILE A 292 -0.61 -23.05 -2.89
N LEU A 293 -1.57 -22.36 -3.53
CA LEU A 293 -1.36 -21.79 -4.86
C LEU A 293 -0.72 -20.41 -4.75
N GLU A 294 0.46 -20.27 -5.33
CA GLU A 294 1.14 -19.00 -5.55
C GLU A 294 0.73 -18.47 -6.94
N LEU A 295 -0.35 -17.69 -6.96
CA LEU A 295 -0.93 -17.04 -8.14
C LEU A 295 -0.60 -15.54 -8.20
N ASP A 296 -0.11 -15.09 -9.34
CA ASP A 296 0.13 -13.69 -9.65
C ASP A 296 -1.12 -12.84 -9.47
N GLY A 297 -0.92 -11.56 -9.11
CA GLY A 297 -1.96 -10.55 -9.12
C GLY A 297 -1.85 -9.68 -10.36
N THR A 298 -1.89 -8.37 -10.14
CA THR A 298 -1.49 -7.35 -11.12
C THR A 298 -0.03 -7.53 -11.56
N VAL A 299 0.82 -7.96 -10.62
CA VAL A 299 2.20 -8.42 -10.77
C VAL A 299 2.44 -9.57 -9.76
N ALA A 300 3.71 -9.95 -9.50
CA ALA A 300 4.07 -10.95 -8.50
C ALA A 300 3.38 -10.72 -7.13
N ALA A 301 2.95 -11.79 -6.46
CA ALA A 301 2.13 -11.67 -5.26
C ALA A 301 2.96 -11.58 -3.95
N TYR A 302 3.06 -10.38 -3.38
CA TYR A 302 3.86 -10.04 -2.18
C TYR A 302 3.50 -10.81 -0.88
N ARG A 303 2.54 -11.74 -0.92
CA ARG A 303 2.28 -12.72 0.16
C ARG A 303 3.30 -13.87 0.20
N ASN A 304 4.02 -14.11 -0.90
CA ASN A 304 4.88 -15.28 -1.05
C ASN A 304 6.03 -15.38 0.00
N PRO A 305 6.71 -14.28 0.42
CA PRO A 305 7.72 -14.32 1.50
C PRO A 305 7.24 -14.99 2.80
N TYR A 306 5.97 -14.80 3.16
CA TYR A 306 5.37 -15.39 4.36
C TYR A 306 4.88 -16.82 4.12
N LEU A 307 4.42 -17.14 2.90
CA LEU A 307 3.91 -18.47 2.55
C LEU A 307 5.01 -19.52 2.47
N LEU A 308 6.25 -19.15 2.08
CA LEU A 308 7.41 -20.04 2.14
C LEU A 308 7.67 -20.60 3.55
N ALA A 309 7.45 -19.78 4.59
CA ALA A 309 7.63 -20.21 5.98
C ALA A 309 6.55 -21.19 6.50
N SER A 310 5.44 -21.36 5.77
CA SER A 310 4.25 -22.13 6.22
C SER A 310 4.48 -23.63 6.44
N GLY A 311 5.52 -24.21 5.84
CA GLY A 311 5.76 -25.65 5.84
C GLY A 311 4.74 -26.42 5.01
N SER A 312 4.23 -25.79 3.95
CA SER A 312 3.30 -26.36 2.97
C SER A 312 3.92 -26.24 1.58
N LEU A 313 3.58 -27.15 0.67
CA LEU A 313 4.08 -27.13 -0.70
C LEU A 313 3.45 -25.97 -1.45
N LEU A 314 4.28 -25.10 -2.02
CA LEU A 314 3.84 -24.06 -2.94
C LEU A 314 3.77 -24.63 -4.35
N LEU A 315 2.59 -24.53 -4.98
CA LEU A 315 2.44 -24.67 -6.43
C LEU A 315 2.47 -23.26 -7.01
N LYS A 316 3.55 -22.93 -7.72
CA LYS A 316 3.81 -21.58 -8.20
C LYS A 316 3.46 -21.46 -9.67
N GLN A 317 2.63 -20.48 -9.98
CA GLN A 317 2.32 -20.13 -11.36
C GLN A 317 3.59 -19.59 -12.06
N ASP A 318 3.83 -20.07 -13.27
CA ASP A 318 4.83 -19.51 -14.17
C ASP A 318 4.50 -18.04 -14.45
N SER A 319 5.51 -17.19 -14.31
CA SER A 319 5.35 -15.75 -14.33
C SER A 319 6.59 -15.05 -14.88
N ILE A 320 6.34 -14.01 -15.68
CA ILE A 320 7.37 -13.04 -16.07
C ILE A 320 7.78 -12.14 -14.91
N TYR A 321 6.95 -12.00 -13.88
CA TYR A 321 7.15 -11.11 -12.74
C TYR A 321 7.89 -11.82 -11.60
N TYR A 322 8.79 -11.10 -10.93
CA TYR A 322 9.54 -11.64 -9.80
C TYR A 322 9.83 -10.60 -8.72
N GLU A 323 10.02 -11.13 -7.51
CA GLU A 323 10.45 -10.41 -6.31
C GLU A 323 11.95 -10.61 -6.08
N TRP A 324 12.56 -9.78 -5.21
CA TRP A 324 14.01 -9.69 -5.02
C TRP A 324 14.73 -11.01 -4.66
N TYR A 325 14.04 -11.96 -4.03
CA TYR A 325 14.60 -13.26 -3.62
C TYR A 325 14.22 -14.42 -4.57
N GLN A 326 13.23 -14.24 -5.46
CA GLN A 326 12.64 -15.37 -6.20
C GLN A 326 13.64 -16.06 -7.13
N ARG A 327 14.64 -15.34 -7.64
CA ARG A 327 15.71 -15.90 -8.48
C ARG A 327 16.65 -16.86 -7.72
N GLU A 328 16.58 -16.92 -6.39
CA GLU A 328 17.27 -17.92 -5.58
C GLU A 328 16.46 -19.22 -5.40
N LEU A 329 15.16 -19.21 -5.70
CA LEU A 329 14.29 -20.38 -5.58
C LEU A 329 14.31 -21.20 -6.87
N SER A 330 14.85 -22.42 -6.80
CA SER A 330 14.78 -23.37 -7.92
C SER A 330 13.44 -24.16 -7.93
N PRO A 331 12.80 -24.31 -9.10
CA PRO A 331 11.69 -25.25 -9.31
C PRO A 331 12.08 -26.68 -8.90
N TRP A 332 11.10 -27.47 -8.44
CA TRP A 332 11.25 -28.85 -7.94
C TRP A 332 12.21 -29.02 -6.75
N GLN A 333 12.80 -27.93 -6.25
CA GLN A 333 13.57 -27.90 -5.02
C GLN A 333 12.85 -27.13 -3.92
N HIS A 334 12.22 -25.99 -4.24
CA HIS A 334 11.52 -25.12 -3.29
C HIS A 334 10.02 -24.97 -3.57
N PHE A 335 9.58 -25.18 -4.81
CA PHE A 335 8.18 -25.12 -5.23
C PHE A 335 7.96 -26.02 -6.44
N VAL A 336 6.69 -26.37 -6.73
CA VAL A 336 6.31 -27.04 -7.98
C VAL A 336 5.82 -25.97 -8.97
N PRO A 337 6.42 -25.82 -10.16
CA PRO A 337 5.94 -24.90 -11.19
C PRO A 337 4.65 -25.43 -11.84
N PHE A 338 3.80 -24.55 -12.34
CA PHE A 338 2.72 -24.89 -13.26
C PHE A 338 2.37 -23.71 -14.19
N ASP A 339 1.89 -24.02 -15.40
CA ASP A 339 1.73 -23.04 -16.50
C ASP A 339 0.60 -21.99 -16.31
N GLY A 340 -0.19 -22.11 -15.23
CA GLY A 340 -1.38 -21.28 -14.97
C GLY A 340 -2.70 -21.85 -15.49
N SER A 341 -2.67 -22.97 -16.23
CA SER A 341 -3.85 -23.72 -16.66
C SER A 341 -4.47 -24.54 -15.52
N GLY A 342 -5.72 -24.99 -15.73
CA GLY A 342 -6.37 -25.93 -14.82
C GLY A 342 -5.88 -27.36 -14.99
N GLU A 343 -5.53 -27.74 -16.22
CA GLU A 343 -5.10 -29.09 -16.59
C GLU A 343 -3.73 -29.42 -15.98
N ASP A 344 -2.74 -28.55 -16.19
CA ASP A 344 -1.41 -28.73 -15.60
C ASP A 344 -1.49 -28.69 -14.07
N LEU A 345 -2.28 -27.77 -13.49
CA LEU A 345 -2.49 -27.72 -12.04
C LEU A 345 -3.04 -29.04 -11.48
N LEU A 346 -4.03 -29.65 -12.13
CA LEU A 346 -4.59 -30.93 -11.70
C LEU A 346 -3.54 -32.06 -11.81
N SER A 347 -2.74 -32.07 -12.88
CA SER A 347 -1.61 -32.99 -13.05
C SER A 347 -0.56 -32.84 -11.94
N LYS A 348 -0.11 -31.60 -11.65
CA LYS A 348 0.83 -31.31 -10.55
C LYS A 348 0.28 -31.69 -9.17
N LEU A 349 -1.02 -31.53 -8.94
CA LEU A 349 -1.68 -31.95 -7.70
C LEU A 349 -1.85 -33.47 -7.58
N GLN A 350 -1.98 -34.19 -8.69
CA GLN A 350 -1.98 -35.64 -8.70
C GLN A 350 -0.58 -36.18 -8.38
N TRP A 351 0.45 -35.68 -9.08
CA TRP A 351 1.85 -36.00 -8.79
C TRP A 351 2.19 -35.78 -7.30
N ALA A 352 1.79 -34.64 -6.73
CA ALA A 352 2.11 -34.29 -5.34
C ALA A 352 1.48 -35.22 -4.30
N LYS A 353 0.35 -35.89 -4.63
CA LYS A 353 -0.27 -36.90 -3.78
C LYS A 353 0.40 -38.27 -3.88
N GLU A 354 0.80 -38.65 -5.09
CA GLU A 354 1.51 -39.90 -5.36
C GLU A 354 2.93 -39.87 -4.76
N HIS A 355 3.53 -38.68 -4.71
CA HIS A 355 4.89 -38.43 -4.23
C HIS A 355 4.89 -37.60 -2.93
N ASP A 356 4.03 -37.94 -1.96
CA ASP A 356 3.75 -37.10 -0.77
C ASP A 356 4.99 -36.75 0.08
N GLU A 357 5.96 -37.68 0.20
CA GLU A 357 7.23 -37.42 0.90
C GLU A 357 8.18 -36.51 0.09
N GLU A 358 8.12 -36.52 -1.24
CA GLU A 358 8.86 -35.55 -2.05
C GLU A 358 8.19 -34.17 -2.02
N ALA A 359 6.85 -34.12 -2.09
CA ALA A 359 6.08 -32.90 -1.85
C ALA A 359 6.44 -32.27 -0.48
N ARG A 360 6.56 -33.09 0.57
CA ARG A 360 7.02 -32.69 1.91
C ARG A 360 8.46 -32.17 1.90
N ARG A 361 9.38 -32.85 1.19
CA ARG A 361 10.79 -32.43 1.02
C ARG A 361 10.89 -31.04 0.39
N ILE A 362 10.18 -30.81 -0.70
CA ILE A 362 10.15 -29.50 -1.41
C ILE A 362 9.59 -28.40 -0.49
N ALA A 363 8.47 -28.68 0.20
CA ALA A 363 7.89 -27.75 1.20
C ALA A 363 8.86 -27.41 2.34
N THR A 364 9.65 -28.40 2.79
CA THR A 364 10.64 -28.23 3.86
C THR A 364 11.80 -27.36 3.41
N ASN A 365 12.30 -27.52 2.17
CA ASN A 365 13.36 -26.69 1.61
C ASN A 365 12.94 -25.21 1.51
N ALA A 366 11.72 -24.92 1.02
CA ALA A 366 11.18 -23.56 0.99
C ALA A 366 11.11 -22.92 2.39
N GLN A 367 10.68 -23.68 3.40
CA GLN A 367 10.65 -23.20 4.78
C GLN A 367 12.05 -22.94 5.34
N GLN A 368 13.03 -23.79 5.04
CA GLN A 368 14.42 -23.58 5.46
C GLN A 368 15.02 -22.33 4.80
N TYR A 369 14.75 -22.12 3.50
CA TYR A 369 15.14 -20.90 2.79
C TYR A 369 14.56 -19.64 3.46
N ALA A 370 13.25 -19.63 3.75
CA ALA A 370 12.61 -18.50 4.42
C ALA A 370 13.22 -18.19 5.79
N ARG A 371 13.50 -19.23 6.59
CA ARG A 371 14.16 -19.11 7.90
C ARG A 371 15.58 -18.57 7.84
N ALA A 372 16.32 -18.88 6.78
CA ALA A 372 17.72 -18.45 6.61
C ALA A 372 17.85 -17.02 6.05
N ASN A 373 16.96 -16.66 5.12
CA ASN A 373 17.17 -15.56 4.17
C ASN A 373 16.10 -14.46 4.21
N LEU A 374 14.91 -14.69 4.78
CA LEU A 374 13.80 -13.72 4.80
C LEU A 374 13.54 -13.09 6.18
N LEU A 375 14.48 -13.20 7.12
CA LEU A 375 14.43 -12.50 8.41
C LEU A 375 14.73 -10.98 8.28
N PRO A 376 14.23 -10.12 9.19
CA PRO A 376 14.41 -8.67 9.13
C PRO A 376 15.87 -8.20 8.94
N GLU A 377 16.85 -8.84 9.59
CA GLU A 377 18.27 -8.50 9.43
C GLU A 377 18.82 -8.84 8.03
N ARG A 378 18.23 -9.81 7.34
CA ARG A 378 18.57 -10.17 5.95
C ARG A 378 17.99 -9.15 4.98
N VAL A 379 16.75 -8.72 5.20
CA VAL A 379 16.11 -7.65 4.44
C VAL A 379 16.91 -6.34 4.57
N LEU A 380 17.31 -5.95 5.78
CA LEU A 380 18.19 -4.78 5.99
C LEU A 380 19.55 -4.93 5.31
N CYS A 381 20.16 -6.13 5.35
CA CYS A 381 21.41 -6.42 4.66
C CYS A 381 21.27 -6.26 3.14
N PHE A 382 20.16 -6.75 2.58
CA PHE A 382 19.83 -6.62 1.16
C PHE A 382 19.77 -5.16 0.73
N TYR A 383 18.97 -4.33 1.42
CA TYR A 383 18.90 -2.89 1.10
C TYR A 383 20.25 -2.19 1.23
N TYR A 384 21.01 -2.48 2.29
CA TYR A 384 22.34 -1.87 2.44
C TYR A 384 23.25 -2.22 1.25
N LYS A 385 23.30 -3.50 0.86
CA LYS A 385 24.10 -3.97 -0.28
C LYS A 385 23.59 -3.48 -1.63
N ALA A 386 22.27 -3.28 -1.77
CA ALA A 386 21.67 -2.65 -2.93
C ALA A 386 22.18 -1.21 -3.12
N LEU A 387 22.07 -0.40 -2.08
CA LEU A 387 22.46 1.01 -2.10
C LEU A 387 23.98 1.17 -2.21
N GLU A 388 24.77 0.36 -1.49
CA GLU A 388 26.24 0.32 -1.61
C GLU A 388 26.69 -0.01 -3.03
N SER A 389 26.09 -1.04 -3.66
CA SER A 389 26.44 -1.46 -5.01
C SER A 389 26.01 -0.46 -6.07
N TYR A 390 24.85 0.18 -5.91
CA TYR A 390 24.39 1.27 -6.79
C TYR A 390 25.31 2.49 -6.67
N ALA A 391 25.56 2.98 -5.45
CA ALA A 391 26.40 4.15 -5.19
C ALA A 391 27.81 4.00 -5.79
N SER A 392 28.41 2.81 -5.67
CA SER A 392 29.74 2.50 -6.23
C SER A 392 29.85 2.61 -7.76
N ARG A 393 28.72 2.71 -8.48
CA ARG A 393 28.65 2.83 -9.96
C ARG A 393 28.24 4.22 -10.43
N GLN A 394 27.90 5.13 -9.52
CA GLN A 394 27.43 6.46 -9.89
C GLN A 394 28.54 7.31 -10.53
N ILE A 395 28.17 8.01 -11.59
CA ILE A 395 28.95 9.08 -12.20
C ILE A 395 28.20 10.39 -11.97
N GLY A 396 28.92 11.39 -11.46
CA GLY A 396 28.37 12.64 -10.97
C GLY A 396 28.14 12.65 -9.46
N ILE A 397 27.80 13.82 -8.93
CA ILE A 397 27.64 14.05 -7.48
C ILE A 397 26.14 13.98 -7.12
N PRO A 398 25.77 13.27 -6.03
CA PRO A 398 24.46 13.37 -5.40
C PRO A 398 24.16 14.79 -4.92
N THR A 399 23.08 15.38 -5.44
CA THR A 399 22.76 16.79 -5.23
C THR A 399 21.35 16.93 -4.69
N VAL A 400 21.26 17.29 -3.40
CA VAL A 400 20.02 17.74 -2.77
C VAL A 400 19.58 19.04 -3.48
N LYS A 401 18.39 19.03 -4.07
CA LYS A 401 17.79 20.20 -4.71
C LYS A 401 16.95 20.98 -3.70
N GLU A 402 16.69 22.25 -4.00
CA GLU A 402 15.94 23.16 -3.13
C GLU A 402 14.51 22.70 -2.79
N ASP A 403 13.93 21.85 -3.64
CA ASP A 403 12.59 21.27 -3.58
C ASP A 403 12.57 19.83 -3.02
N MET A 404 13.70 19.29 -2.58
CA MET A 404 13.77 18.00 -1.91
C MET A 404 13.50 18.13 -0.41
N ILE A 405 12.42 17.51 0.06
CA ILE A 405 12.09 17.45 1.48
C ILE A 405 13.14 16.63 2.22
N TRP A 406 13.61 17.13 3.35
CA TRP A 406 14.32 16.30 4.32
C TRP A 406 13.33 15.31 4.92
N VAL A 407 13.70 14.03 4.95
CA VAL A 407 12.93 13.01 5.63
C VAL A 407 13.46 12.91 7.07
N PRO A 408 12.64 13.19 8.11
CA PRO A 408 13.09 13.21 9.49
C PRO A 408 13.02 11.82 10.15
N PRO A 409 13.91 11.49 11.11
CA PRO A 409 13.77 10.28 11.91
C PRO A 409 12.46 10.33 12.72
N SER A 410 11.76 9.18 12.80
CA SER A 410 10.45 9.08 13.47
C SER A 410 10.45 9.49 14.95
N GLN A 411 11.60 9.41 15.61
CA GLN A 411 11.86 10.07 16.89
C GLN A 411 13.27 10.67 16.89
N LEU A 412 13.42 11.89 17.41
CA LEU A 412 14.74 12.39 17.78
C LEU A 412 15.37 11.48 18.85
N PRO A 413 16.68 11.20 18.79
CA PRO A 413 17.34 10.41 19.82
C PRO A 413 17.19 11.09 21.19
N LYS A 414 16.43 10.46 22.11
CA LYS A 414 16.20 11.01 23.47
C LYS A 414 17.49 11.27 24.26
N TYR A 415 18.58 10.60 23.86
CA TYR A 415 19.92 10.84 24.38
C TYR A 415 20.92 10.76 23.22
N ASN A 416 21.76 11.79 23.07
CA ASN A 416 22.84 11.79 22.10
C ASN A 416 24.08 11.09 22.67
N THR A 417 24.16 9.77 22.46
CA THR A 417 24.97 8.89 23.32
C THR A 417 26.31 8.45 22.73
N CYS A 418 26.73 8.99 21.59
CA CYS A 418 27.99 8.60 20.95
C CYS A 418 28.84 9.77 20.43
N GLY A 419 28.50 11.02 20.76
CA GLY A 419 29.11 12.18 20.09
C GLY A 419 28.74 12.25 18.60
N SER A 420 27.71 11.51 18.17
CA SER A 420 27.05 11.74 16.90
C SER A 420 26.55 13.17 16.89
N PRO A 421 26.79 13.99 15.86
CA PRO A 421 26.16 15.30 15.79
C PRO A 421 24.63 15.13 15.78
N ASP A 422 23.92 16.09 16.36
CA ASP A 422 22.45 16.14 16.34
C ASP A 422 21.98 16.00 14.88
N PRO A 423 21.04 15.08 14.56
CA PRO A 423 20.47 14.98 13.22
C PRO A 423 20.00 16.32 12.63
N LEU A 424 19.55 17.24 13.48
CA LEU A 424 19.16 18.60 13.11
C LEU A 424 20.35 19.52 12.80
N SER A 425 21.48 19.37 13.51
CA SER A 425 22.69 20.20 13.31
C SER A 425 23.35 20.06 11.94
N ARG A 426 23.01 19.00 11.18
CA ARG A 426 23.49 18.78 9.81
C ARG A 426 22.57 19.36 8.72
N LEU A 427 21.39 19.89 9.06
CA LEU A 427 20.41 20.36 8.07
C LEU A 427 20.76 21.66 7.37
N GLY A 428 21.83 22.35 7.77
CA GLY A 428 22.29 23.58 7.14
C GLY A 428 21.21 24.65 7.14
N ASP A 429 20.70 24.98 5.95
CA ASP A 429 19.74 26.07 5.72
C ASP A 429 18.27 25.62 5.59
N TYR A 430 17.98 24.32 5.78
CA TYR A 430 16.67 23.72 5.52
C TYR A 430 15.54 24.47 6.25
N PRO A 431 14.61 25.12 5.52
CA PRO A 431 13.75 26.17 6.10
C PRO A 431 12.46 25.66 6.75
N VAL A 432 12.22 24.34 6.80
CA VAL A 432 10.99 23.75 7.39
C VAL A 432 11.33 22.92 8.62
N VAL A 433 10.81 23.31 9.78
CA VAL A 433 11.06 22.64 11.07
C VAL A 433 10.05 21.50 11.29
N PRO A 434 10.45 20.23 11.44
CA PRO A 434 9.52 19.18 11.80
C PRO A 434 9.14 19.28 13.29
N LEU A 435 7.83 19.25 13.55
CA LEU A 435 7.26 19.27 14.89
C LEU A 435 7.12 17.84 15.42
N TYR A 436 7.53 17.62 16.68
CA TYR A 436 7.40 16.33 17.36
C TYR A 436 6.39 16.44 18.52
N PRO A 437 5.55 15.42 18.78
CA PRO A 437 4.57 15.46 19.87
C PRO A 437 5.13 15.81 21.25
N THR A 438 6.38 15.43 21.51
CA THR A 438 7.07 15.65 22.80
C THR A 438 7.59 17.08 23.00
N SER A 439 7.67 17.89 21.94
CA SER A 439 8.22 19.25 22.00
C SER A 439 7.31 20.32 21.40
N VAL A 440 6.25 19.94 20.69
CA VAL A 440 5.39 20.86 19.93
C VAL A 440 4.81 22.00 20.78
N GLU A 441 4.36 21.73 22.00
CA GLU A 441 3.79 22.77 22.87
C GLU A 441 4.86 23.77 23.31
N THR A 442 6.06 23.27 23.64
CA THR A 442 7.21 24.12 24.02
C THR A 442 7.73 24.93 22.82
N PHE A 443 7.70 24.37 21.62
CA PHE A 443 8.08 25.07 20.39
C PHE A 443 7.10 26.22 20.10
N LEU A 444 5.79 25.93 20.06
CA LEU A 444 4.77 26.92 19.71
C LEU A 444 4.59 27.99 20.79
N SER A 445 4.66 27.64 22.10
CA SER A 445 4.57 28.61 23.20
C SER A 445 5.78 29.53 23.34
N LYS A 446 6.92 29.16 22.75
CA LYS A 446 8.15 29.97 22.71
C LYS A 446 8.40 30.59 21.34
N ALA A 447 7.44 30.52 20.41
CA ALA A 447 7.54 31.14 19.10
C ALA A 447 7.53 32.67 19.25
N ASP A 448 8.72 33.26 19.19
CA ASP A 448 8.99 34.69 19.08
C ASP A 448 8.69 35.24 17.67
N LYS A 449 8.44 34.34 16.71
CA LYS A 449 8.20 34.63 15.30
C LYS A 449 6.87 34.09 14.82
N ASP A 450 6.32 34.76 13.80
CA ASP A 450 5.15 34.29 13.08
C ASP A 450 5.45 32.94 12.42
N THR A 451 4.61 31.94 12.70
CA THR A 451 4.88 30.53 12.35
C THR A 451 3.81 30.00 11.41
N VAL A 452 4.23 29.53 10.24
CA VAL A 452 3.38 28.82 9.27
C VAL A 452 3.51 27.32 9.50
N VAL A 453 2.41 26.66 9.89
CA VAL A 453 2.40 25.21 10.19
C VAL A 453 1.57 24.45 9.18
N VAL A 454 2.19 23.50 8.48
CA VAL A 454 1.47 22.50 7.68
C VAL A 454 1.24 21.24 8.50
N VAL A 455 -0.04 20.94 8.78
CA VAL A 455 -0.48 19.67 9.33
C VAL A 455 -0.77 18.73 8.17
N HIS A 456 -0.07 17.60 8.13
CA HIS A 456 -0.11 16.67 7.00
C HIS A 456 -0.15 15.21 7.46
N SER A 457 -0.25 14.30 6.49
CA SER A 457 -0.20 12.85 6.71
C SER A 457 0.78 12.22 5.73
N ALA A 458 1.73 11.42 6.22
CA ALA A 458 2.74 10.76 5.41
C ALA A 458 2.10 9.81 4.38
N PHE A 459 1.01 9.14 4.75
CA PHE A 459 0.25 8.26 3.86
C PHE A 459 -0.90 9.00 3.14
N CYS A 460 -0.65 10.22 2.66
CA CYS A 460 -1.62 11.02 1.92
C CYS A 460 -1.00 11.64 0.66
N ASN A 461 -1.54 11.30 -0.51
CA ASN A 461 -1.06 11.77 -1.82
C ASN A 461 -1.09 13.30 -1.96
N LYS A 462 -2.13 13.97 -1.43
CA LYS A 462 -2.20 15.44 -1.43
C LYS A 462 -1.12 16.07 -0.53
N SER A 463 -0.83 15.45 0.62
CA SER A 463 0.25 15.88 1.51
C SER A 463 1.62 15.76 0.86
N ALA A 464 1.93 14.58 0.32
CA ALA A 464 3.23 14.31 -0.29
C ALA A 464 3.48 15.08 -1.63
N ARG A 465 2.43 15.64 -2.25
CA ARG A 465 2.54 16.61 -3.36
C ARG A 465 2.78 18.06 -2.92
N ILE A 466 2.17 18.52 -1.81
CA ILE A 466 2.30 19.94 -1.38
C ILE A 466 3.58 20.22 -0.57
N LEU A 467 4.21 19.22 0.05
CA LEU A 467 5.41 19.44 0.88
C LEU A 467 6.63 19.99 0.10
N PRO A 468 6.95 19.55 -1.13
CA PRO A 468 7.96 20.20 -1.97
C PRO A 468 7.64 21.67 -2.27
N GLU A 469 6.38 21.99 -2.58
CA GLU A 469 5.94 23.38 -2.84
C GLU A 469 6.03 24.25 -1.58
N LEU A 470 5.72 23.69 -0.40
CA LEU A 470 5.91 24.37 0.89
C LEU A 470 7.38 24.73 1.13
N LEU A 471 8.30 23.82 0.78
CA LEU A 471 9.73 24.03 0.92
C LEU A 471 10.22 25.17 0.01
N VAL A 472 9.75 25.22 -1.24
CA VAL A 472 10.02 26.32 -2.17
C VAL A 472 9.43 27.64 -1.66
N MET A 473 8.16 27.66 -1.23
CA MET A 473 7.54 28.86 -0.64
C MET A 473 8.33 29.37 0.58
N ALA A 474 8.78 28.48 1.47
CA ALA A 474 9.57 28.86 2.64
C ALA A 474 10.90 29.53 2.25
N ARG A 475 11.58 29.04 1.20
CA ARG A 475 12.78 29.68 0.63
C ARG A 475 12.46 31.05 0.04
N MET A 476 11.37 31.18 -0.72
CA MET A 476 10.94 32.44 -1.34
C MET A 476 10.61 33.52 -0.29
N TYR A 477 9.85 33.18 0.76
CA TYR A 477 9.55 34.12 1.84
C TYR A 477 10.80 34.56 2.61
N LYS A 478 11.72 33.63 2.90
CA LYS A 478 13.02 33.93 3.50
C LYS A 478 13.86 34.87 2.62
N ALA A 479 13.86 34.67 1.30
CA ALA A 479 14.54 35.53 0.34
C ALA A 479 13.90 36.94 0.23
N ALA A 480 12.58 37.04 0.42
CA ALA A 480 11.85 38.31 0.52
C ALA A 480 12.02 39.02 1.88
N GLY A 481 12.86 38.50 2.79
CA GLY A 481 13.09 39.09 4.11
C GLY A 481 11.95 38.89 5.12
N ALA A 482 10.99 38.00 4.83
CA ALA A 482 9.90 37.71 5.76
C ALA A 482 10.44 36.96 6.99
N ASP A 483 10.18 37.49 8.19
CA ASP A 483 10.58 36.83 9.44
C ASP A 483 9.57 35.74 9.85
N LEU A 484 9.49 34.70 9.01
CA LEU A 484 8.58 33.57 9.15
C LEU A 484 9.32 32.28 9.48
N VAL A 485 8.75 31.49 10.40
CA VAL A 485 9.15 30.09 10.63
C VAL A 485 8.19 29.18 9.91
N PHE A 486 8.68 28.34 9.00
CA PHE A 486 7.87 27.26 8.42
C PHE A 486 8.06 25.98 9.22
N ALA A 487 6.98 25.26 9.48
CA ALA A 487 7.01 24.02 10.25
C ALA A 487 6.01 22.97 9.72
N SER A 488 6.27 21.69 9.99
CA SER A 488 5.45 20.58 9.52
C SER A 488 5.12 19.59 10.65
N ALA A 489 3.86 19.13 10.70
CA ALA A 489 3.38 18.12 11.65
C ALA A 489 2.80 16.91 10.92
N GLU A 490 3.37 15.72 11.17
CA GLU A 490 3.02 14.45 10.52
C GLU A 490 2.03 13.67 11.42
N THR A 491 0.77 13.57 11.01
CA THR A 491 -0.33 13.04 11.84
C THR A 491 -0.75 11.60 11.55
N PHE A 492 -0.07 10.90 10.63
CA PHE A 492 -0.32 9.49 10.33
C PHE A 492 0.25 8.56 11.42
N THR A 493 1.49 8.81 11.84
CA THR A 493 2.21 8.03 12.84
C THR A 493 2.21 8.65 14.24
N ALA A 494 1.90 9.95 14.34
CA ALA A 494 2.01 10.70 15.58
C ALA A 494 0.69 11.37 15.99
N GLN A 495 0.38 11.31 17.28
CA GLN A 495 -0.69 12.08 17.90
C GLN A 495 -0.08 13.25 18.65
N TYR A 496 -0.53 14.47 18.38
CA TYR A 496 -0.05 15.68 19.03
C TYR A 496 -1.01 16.09 20.16
N PRO A 497 -0.49 16.61 21.30
CA PRO A 497 -1.32 17.12 22.40
C PRO A 497 -2.08 18.41 22.01
N VAL A 498 -1.61 19.11 20.98
CA VAL A 498 -2.19 20.37 20.46
C VAL A 498 -3.49 20.08 19.70
N LYS A 499 -4.61 20.60 20.21
CA LYS A 499 -5.98 20.30 19.72
C LYS A 499 -6.24 20.62 18.24
N TRP A 500 -5.49 21.52 17.62
CA TRP A 500 -5.64 21.87 16.20
C TRP A 500 -4.68 21.10 15.28
N ILE A 501 -3.67 20.42 15.84
CA ILE A 501 -2.79 19.48 15.12
C ILE A 501 -3.37 18.09 15.28
N GLN A 502 -4.31 17.72 14.42
CA GLN A 502 -5.02 16.45 14.46
C GLN A 502 -5.01 15.77 13.09
N ALA A 503 -5.30 14.47 13.05
CA ALA A 503 -5.37 13.73 11.79
C ALA A 503 -6.46 14.30 10.87
N THR A 504 -6.10 14.59 9.61
CA THR A 504 -6.97 15.19 8.60
C THR A 504 -7.05 14.34 7.33
N ASN A 505 -8.15 14.48 6.58
CA ASN A 505 -8.34 13.81 5.27
C ASN A 505 -7.48 14.42 4.13
N GLY A 506 -6.58 15.36 4.45
CA GLY A 506 -5.76 16.11 3.50
C GLY A 506 -4.99 17.22 4.24
N PRO A 507 -3.92 17.76 3.64
CA PRO A 507 -3.05 18.71 4.31
C PRO A 507 -3.80 20.01 4.65
N LYS A 508 -3.44 20.60 5.80
CA LYS A 508 -4.00 21.86 6.32
C LYS A 508 -2.87 22.84 6.62
N LEU A 509 -3.09 24.10 6.29
CA LEU A 509 -2.16 25.20 6.53
C LEU A 509 -2.72 26.09 7.64
N PHE A 510 -1.89 26.39 8.63
CA PHE A 510 -2.18 27.26 9.74
C PHE A 510 -1.14 28.39 9.81
N PHE A 511 -1.58 29.58 10.22
CA PHE A 511 -0.73 30.71 10.56
C PHE A 511 -0.88 30.99 12.05
N LEU A 512 0.23 30.99 12.79
CA LEU A 512 0.27 31.33 14.21
C LEU A 512 1.06 32.63 14.39
N LYS A 513 0.39 33.69 14.83
CA LYS A 513 1.05 34.96 15.16
C LYS A 513 2.00 34.77 16.35
N ALA A 514 3.18 35.42 16.31
CA ALA A 514 4.12 35.44 17.43
C ALA A 514 3.41 35.78 18.76
N GLY A 515 3.66 35.00 19.81
CA GLY A 515 3.01 35.15 21.11
C GLY A 515 1.52 34.73 21.21
N SER A 516 0.88 34.30 20.11
CA SER A 516 -0.48 33.74 20.14
C SER A 516 -0.46 32.23 20.46
N SER A 517 -1.50 31.75 21.13
CA SER A 517 -1.81 30.31 21.28
C SER A 517 -2.87 29.82 20.29
N THR A 518 -3.54 30.74 19.59
CA THR A 518 -4.64 30.46 18.66
C THR A 518 -4.17 30.69 17.22
N PRO A 519 -4.13 29.64 16.38
CA PRO A 519 -3.81 29.79 14.96
C PRO A 519 -5.03 30.20 14.14
N GLU A 520 -4.77 30.80 12.99
CA GLU A 520 -5.74 30.96 11.90
C GLU A 520 -5.51 29.85 10.86
N GLN A 521 -6.56 29.20 10.37
CA GLN A 521 -6.45 28.18 9.32
C GLN A 521 -6.73 28.79 7.95
N LEU A 522 -6.06 28.31 6.90
CA LEU A 522 -6.52 28.48 5.53
C LEU A 522 -7.88 27.78 5.34
N ASP A 523 -8.85 28.52 4.79
CA ASP A 523 -10.15 27.98 4.37
C ASP A 523 -10.10 27.35 2.96
N GLY A 524 -10.98 26.36 2.75
CA GLY A 524 -11.08 25.66 1.46
C GLY A 524 -9.97 24.62 1.21
N GLN A 525 -9.52 24.55 -0.04
CA GLN A 525 -8.47 23.62 -0.48
C GLN A 525 -7.08 24.27 -0.42
N LEU A 526 -6.10 23.54 0.10
CA LEU A 526 -4.71 23.97 0.09
C LEU A 526 -4.10 23.79 -1.31
N THR A 527 -3.99 24.89 -2.05
CA THR A 527 -3.14 25.03 -3.24
C THR A 527 -1.99 26.01 -2.95
N VAL A 528 -1.00 26.09 -3.84
CA VAL A 528 0.14 27.02 -3.68
C VAL A 528 -0.35 28.47 -3.76
N ARG A 529 -1.22 28.79 -4.73
CA ARG A 529 -1.85 30.10 -4.88
C ARG A 529 -2.67 30.50 -3.65
N ALA A 530 -3.45 29.56 -3.10
CA ALA A 530 -4.23 29.80 -1.89
C ALA A 530 -3.33 30.01 -0.65
N ALA A 531 -2.26 29.22 -0.52
CA ALA A 531 -1.28 29.35 0.56
C ALA A 531 -0.58 30.72 0.54
N VAL A 532 -0.05 31.13 -0.62
CA VAL A 532 0.64 32.42 -0.77
C VAL A 532 -0.30 33.59 -0.54
N SER A 533 -1.52 33.56 -1.09
CA SER A 533 -2.52 34.61 -0.84
C SER A 533 -2.83 34.75 0.65
N PHE A 534 -3.03 33.62 1.35
CA PHE A 534 -3.29 33.59 2.78
C PHE A 534 -2.09 34.10 3.59
N ILE A 535 -0.87 33.62 3.35
CA ILE A 535 0.33 34.07 4.09
C ILE A 535 0.61 35.56 3.83
N ASN A 536 0.54 36.03 2.58
CA ASN A 536 0.67 37.46 2.26
C ASN A 536 -0.37 38.31 3.02
N SER A 537 -1.61 37.84 3.17
CA SER A 537 -2.66 38.54 3.94
C SER A 537 -2.36 38.70 5.43
N LYS A 538 -1.40 37.92 5.97
CA LYS A 538 -0.95 37.99 7.37
C LYS A 538 0.34 38.80 7.55
N LEU A 539 1.04 39.11 6.46
CA LEU A 539 2.29 39.89 6.48
C LEU A 539 1.98 41.39 6.31
N PRO A 540 2.31 42.25 7.29
CA PRO A 540 1.99 43.68 7.22
C PRO A 540 2.85 44.47 6.22
N ASN A 541 4.05 43.98 5.90
CA ASN A 541 4.93 44.58 4.91
C ASN A 541 4.73 43.93 3.54
N ALA A 542 4.24 44.69 2.56
CA ALA A 542 4.11 44.23 1.17
C ALA A 542 5.46 43.87 0.53
N GLY A 543 6.58 44.43 1.00
CA GLY A 543 7.92 44.04 0.55
C GLY A 543 8.32 42.61 0.92
N HIS A 544 7.61 41.97 1.86
CA HIS A 544 7.81 40.56 2.24
C HIS A 544 6.85 39.60 1.52
N HIS A 545 5.98 40.12 0.64
CA HIS A 545 5.04 39.30 -0.13
C HIS A 545 5.75 38.61 -1.29
N ILE A 546 5.33 37.39 -1.61
CA ILE A 546 5.80 36.66 -2.79
C ILE A 546 4.66 36.46 -3.79
N THR A 547 5.00 36.33 -5.07
CA THR A 547 4.09 35.79 -6.08
C THR A 547 4.11 34.26 -6.00
N ALA A 548 2.95 33.62 -6.09
CA ALA A 548 2.89 32.17 -6.13
C ALA A 548 3.62 31.63 -7.38
N PRO A 549 4.51 30.63 -7.25
CA PRO A 549 5.09 29.98 -8.42
C PRO A 549 4.00 29.31 -9.27
N ALA A 550 4.29 29.07 -10.54
CA ALA A 550 3.34 28.46 -11.46
C ALA A 550 2.98 27.03 -11.01
N GLU A 551 1.73 26.80 -10.62
CA GLU A 551 1.23 25.47 -10.29
C GLU A 551 1.26 24.57 -11.53
N SER A 552 1.66 23.30 -11.39
CA SER A 552 1.57 22.34 -12.50
C SER A 552 0.10 22.12 -12.88
N GLU A 553 -0.30 22.49 -14.10
CA GLU A 553 -1.69 22.37 -14.54
C GLU A 553 -2.21 20.92 -14.57
N GLN A 554 -1.29 19.95 -14.62
CA GLN A 554 -1.57 18.52 -14.78
C GLN A 554 -2.63 18.00 -13.79
N ILE A 555 -3.79 17.64 -14.33
CA ILE A 555 -4.89 17.00 -13.62
C ILE A 555 -4.51 15.54 -13.34
N VAL A 556 -4.80 15.07 -12.14
CA VAL A 556 -4.61 13.66 -11.78
C VAL A 556 -5.70 12.83 -12.47
N SER A 557 -5.30 11.85 -13.26
CA SER A 557 -6.19 10.95 -13.99
C SER A 557 -5.63 9.53 -13.94
N ASP A 558 -6.49 8.52 -13.93
CA ASP A 558 -6.10 7.19 -14.42
C ASP A 558 -5.85 7.23 -15.94
N PRO A 559 -5.08 6.28 -16.50
CA PRO A 559 -4.95 6.11 -17.94
C PRO A 559 -6.31 5.97 -18.63
N ILE A 560 -6.43 6.54 -19.83
CA ILE A 560 -7.62 6.33 -20.66
C ILE A 560 -7.69 4.84 -21.01
N PRO A 561 -8.79 4.13 -20.68
CA PRO A 561 -8.90 2.70 -20.95
C PRO A 561 -8.85 2.41 -22.46
N GLU A 562 -8.05 1.41 -22.87
CA GLU A 562 -7.98 0.96 -24.26
C GLU A 562 -9.32 0.42 -24.78
N LYS A 563 -10.15 -0.10 -23.87
CA LYS A 563 -11.51 -0.62 -24.15
C LYS A 563 -12.47 -0.08 -23.10
N SER A 564 -13.60 0.49 -23.54
CA SER A 564 -14.70 0.93 -22.66
C SER A 564 -16.06 0.62 -23.29
N ASN A 565 -16.17 -0.59 -23.87
CA ASN A 565 -17.36 -1.04 -24.62
C ASN A 565 -18.32 -1.88 -23.76
N GLY A 566 -18.03 -2.05 -22.47
CA GLY A 566 -18.92 -2.75 -21.53
C GLY A 566 -20.17 -1.92 -21.17
N PRO A 567 -21.16 -2.53 -20.49
CA PRO A 567 -22.41 -1.86 -20.12
C PRO A 567 -22.20 -0.69 -19.15
N VAL A 568 -21.09 -0.68 -18.40
CA VAL A 568 -20.64 0.47 -17.60
C VAL A 568 -19.38 1.04 -18.24
N LYS A 569 -19.44 2.30 -18.68
CA LYS A 569 -18.29 3.02 -19.25
C LYS A 569 -17.34 3.47 -18.15
N GLN A 570 -16.03 3.32 -18.37
CA GLN A 570 -15.01 3.79 -17.44
C GLN A 570 -14.60 5.21 -17.80
N ILE A 571 -14.87 6.15 -16.89
CA ILE A 571 -14.49 7.56 -17.00
C ILE A 571 -13.24 7.80 -16.19
N VAL A 572 -12.31 8.55 -16.77
CA VAL A 572 -11.12 9.11 -16.10
C VAL A 572 -11.14 10.63 -16.20
N ALA A 573 -10.38 11.34 -15.37
CA ALA A 573 -10.42 12.81 -15.32
C ALA A 573 -10.16 13.45 -16.69
N ASN A 574 -9.18 12.95 -17.44
CA ASN A 574 -8.85 13.43 -18.79
C ASN A 574 -9.95 13.19 -19.85
N THR A 575 -10.98 12.39 -19.52
CA THR A 575 -12.14 12.13 -20.38
C THR A 575 -13.44 12.75 -19.86
N PHE A 576 -13.43 13.34 -18.67
CA PHE A 576 -14.63 13.78 -17.96
C PHE A 576 -15.41 14.83 -18.77
N ASP A 577 -14.73 15.86 -19.28
CA ASP A 577 -15.36 16.87 -20.14
C ASP A 577 -16.05 16.26 -21.36
N LYS A 578 -15.35 15.39 -22.09
CA LYS A 578 -15.86 14.79 -23.33
C LYS A 578 -17.01 13.79 -23.10
N LEU A 579 -16.90 12.95 -22.08
CA LEU A 579 -17.80 11.79 -21.87
C LEU A 579 -18.88 12.03 -20.82
N VAL A 580 -18.84 13.14 -20.09
CA VAL A 580 -19.85 13.48 -19.07
C VAL A 580 -20.53 14.81 -19.40
N LEU A 581 -19.76 15.89 -19.58
CA LEU A 581 -20.33 17.23 -19.81
C LEU A 581 -20.69 17.49 -21.28
N GLY A 582 -19.87 16.99 -22.20
CA GLY A 582 -20.06 17.07 -23.66
C GLY A 582 -20.75 15.84 -24.26
N SER A 583 -21.35 14.98 -23.43
CA SER A 583 -22.07 13.79 -23.89
C SER A 583 -23.29 14.16 -24.75
N ASP A 584 -23.54 13.38 -25.81
CA ASP A 584 -24.74 13.47 -26.62
C ASP A 584 -25.95 12.73 -26.00
N LYS A 585 -25.77 12.17 -24.80
CA LYS A 585 -26.74 11.42 -24.01
C LYS A 585 -26.79 11.92 -22.57
N ASP A 586 -27.84 11.53 -21.85
CA ASP A 586 -27.83 11.64 -20.40
C ASP A 586 -26.82 10.64 -19.79
N VAL A 587 -26.15 11.02 -18.71
CA VAL A 587 -25.07 10.22 -18.10
C VAL A 587 -25.35 9.95 -16.62
N LEU A 588 -25.49 8.66 -16.26
CA LEU A 588 -25.53 8.22 -14.85
C LEU A 588 -24.12 7.79 -14.42
N LEU A 589 -23.42 8.66 -13.69
CA LEU A 589 -22.03 8.47 -13.28
C LEU A 589 -21.91 8.09 -11.80
N MET A 590 -21.35 6.90 -11.51
CA MET A 590 -20.93 6.51 -10.16
C MET A 590 -19.44 6.82 -9.92
N VAL A 591 -19.15 7.81 -9.09
CA VAL A 591 -17.80 8.00 -8.54
C VAL A 591 -17.62 7.11 -7.31
N SER A 592 -16.60 6.26 -7.35
CA SER A 592 -16.36 5.18 -6.41
C SER A 592 -14.91 5.15 -5.93
N ALA A 593 -14.63 4.32 -4.91
CA ALA A 593 -13.27 4.07 -4.40
C ALA A 593 -13.07 2.56 -4.15
N PRO A 594 -11.92 1.97 -4.52
CA PRO A 594 -11.70 0.52 -4.46
C PRO A 594 -11.69 -0.04 -3.04
N TRP A 595 -11.36 0.77 -2.04
CA TRP A 595 -11.40 0.37 -0.62
C TRP A 595 -12.79 0.54 0.02
N CYS A 596 -13.77 1.17 -0.65
CA CYS A 596 -15.05 1.49 -0.05
C CYS A 596 -16.02 0.30 -0.04
N GLY A 597 -16.32 -0.23 1.15
CA GLY A 597 -17.28 -1.33 1.34
C GLY A 597 -18.71 -1.01 0.88
N TYR A 598 -19.14 0.26 0.89
CA TYR A 598 -20.44 0.66 0.34
C TYR A 598 -20.45 0.60 -1.19
N CYS A 599 -19.37 1.05 -1.86
CA CYS A 599 -19.21 0.87 -3.31
C CYS A 599 -19.28 -0.61 -3.69
N LYS A 600 -18.56 -1.49 -2.97
CA LYS A 600 -18.58 -2.94 -3.22
C LYS A 600 -19.96 -3.58 -3.06
N LYS A 601 -20.80 -3.08 -2.14
CA LYS A 601 -22.18 -3.55 -1.96
C LYS A 601 -23.14 -3.08 -3.07
N ILE A 602 -22.92 -1.87 -3.59
CA ILE A 602 -23.82 -1.24 -4.59
C ILE A 602 -23.47 -1.67 -6.01
N ARG A 603 -22.18 -1.96 -6.30
CA ARG A 603 -21.70 -2.33 -7.65
C ARG A 603 -22.58 -3.38 -8.35
N PRO A 604 -22.97 -4.53 -7.75
CA PRO A 604 -23.73 -5.54 -8.48
C PRO A 604 -25.10 -5.07 -9.00
N ALA A 605 -25.81 -4.22 -8.23
CA ALA A 605 -27.08 -3.67 -8.67
C ALA A 605 -26.91 -2.59 -9.74
N PHE A 606 -25.89 -1.74 -9.59
CA PHE A 606 -25.53 -0.74 -10.61
C PHE A 606 -25.17 -1.41 -11.95
N PHE A 607 -24.47 -2.55 -11.90
CA PHE A 607 -24.04 -3.31 -13.08
C PHE A 607 -25.18 -4.06 -13.77
N ARG A 608 -26.12 -4.67 -13.02
CA ARG A 608 -27.33 -5.24 -13.62
C ARG A 608 -28.23 -4.18 -14.24
N PHE A 609 -28.40 -3.02 -13.57
CA PHE A 609 -29.10 -1.88 -14.18
C PHE A 609 -28.43 -1.43 -15.49
N ALA A 610 -27.11 -1.28 -15.48
CA ALA A 610 -26.35 -0.89 -16.67
C ALA A 610 -26.49 -1.90 -17.82
N ARG A 611 -26.43 -3.21 -17.53
CA ARG A 611 -26.66 -4.28 -18.51
C ARG A 611 -28.09 -4.23 -19.07
N ALA A 612 -29.10 -4.02 -18.21
CA ALA A 612 -30.50 -3.91 -18.64
C ALA A 612 -30.75 -2.66 -19.52
N ALA A 613 -30.11 -1.53 -19.20
CA ALA A 613 -30.16 -0.32 -20.01
C ALA A 613 -29.47 -0.52 -21.38
N ALA A 614 -28.28 -1.13 -21.39
CA ALA A 614 -27.54 -1.43 -22.62
C ALA A 614 -28.24 -2.46 -23.53
N ALA A 615 -28.99 -3.41 -22.94
CA ALA A 615 -29.77 -4.42 -23.67
C ALA A 615 -31.05 -3.86 -24.33
N SER A 616 -31.47 -2.64 -24.00
CA SER A 616 -32.63 -1.98 -24.57
C SER A 616 -32.18 -0.90 -25.57
N PRO A 617 -32.30 -1.13 -26.90
CA PRO A 617 -31.76 -0.19 -27.90
C PRO A 617 -32.26 1.26 -27.77
N PRO A 618 -33.54 1.54 -27.45
CA PRO A 618 -34.02 2.90 -27.19
C PRO A 618 -33.30 3.57 -26.01
N ALA A 619 -33.15 2.85 -24.88
CA ALA A 619 -32.45 3.37 -23.71
C ALA A 619 -30.95 3.58 -23.99
N ALA A 620 -30.29 2.60 -24.63
CA ALA A 620 -28.89 2.67 -25.00
C ALA A 620 -28.59 3.82 -25.98
N ALA A 621 -29.57 4.33 -26.73
CA ALA A 621 -29.44 5.50 -27.58
C ALA A 621 -29.45 6.84 -26.82
N VAL A 622 -30.01 6.89 -25.60
CA VAL A 622 -30.22 8.15 -24.85
C VAL A 622 -29.56 8.23 -23.48
N LEU A 623 -29.12 7.09 -22.94
CA LEU A 623 -28.49 6.96 -21.62
C LEU A 623 -27.14 6.26 -21.73
N ASP A 624 -26.11 6.86 -21.14
CA ASP A 624 -24.86 6.17 -20.81
C ASP A 624 -24.78 5.92 -19.29
N VAL A 625 -24.45 4.70 -18.89
CA VAL A 625 -24.15 4.36 -17.49
C VAL A 625 -22.64 4.24 -17.33
N ALA A 626 -22.10 4.92 -16.32
CA ALA A 626 -20.68 5.20 -16.23
C ALA A 626 -20.15 5.08 -14.78
N LYS A 627 -18.85 4.80 -14.63
CA LYS A 627 -18.15 4.84 -13.33
C LYS A 627 -16.82 5.59 -13.41
N MET A 628 -16.35 6.06 -12.26
CA MET A 628 -15.06 6.75 -12.09
C MET A 628 -14.40 6.36 -10.77
N ASN A 629 -13.06 6.29 -10.75
CA ASN A 629 -12.27 6.01 -9.55
C ASN A 629 -11.84 7.34 -8.91
N GLY A 630 -12.62 7.85 -7.96
CA GLY A 630 -12.42 9.20 -7.40
C GLY A 630 -11.07 9.41 -6.67
N PRO A 631 -10.50 8.42 -5.95
CA PRO A 631 -9.16 8.55 -5.36
C PRO A 631 -8.02 8.81 -6.34
N THR A 632 -8.18 8.43 -7.61
CA THR A 632 -7.15 8.51 -8.66
C THR A 632 -7.52 9.44 -9.82
N ASN A 633 -8.66 10.12 -9.74
CA ASN A 633 -9.13 11.04 -10.77
C ASN A 633 -9.66 12.33 -10.13
N GLU A 634 -8.99 13.45 -10.41
CA GLU A 634 -9.29 14.76 -9.83
C GLU A 634 -10.33 15.51 -10.70
N ILE A 635 -11.44 15.90 -10.08
CA ILE A 635 -12.53 16.63 -10.74
C ILE A 635 -12.47 18.09 -10.28
N ARG A 636 -12.37 19.04 -11.22
CA ARG A 636 -12.23 20.49 -10.93
C ARG A 636 -13.46 21.33 -11.29
N HIS A 637 -14.56 20.71 -11.73
CA HIS A 637 -15.75 21.43 -12.23
C HIS A 637 -16.67 21.91 -11.10
N PRO A 638 -17.21 23.15 -11.17
CA PRO A 638 -18.22 23.64 -10.23
C PRO A 638 -19.45 22.72 -10.16
N GLY A 639 -19.94 22.45 -8.95
CA GLY A 639 -21.05 21.52 -8.70
C GLY A 639 -20.63 20.05 -8.49
N PHE A 640 -19.44 19.64 -8.97
CA PHE A 640 -18.95 18.26 -8.86
C PHE A 640 -18.00 18.08 -7.65
N SER A 641 -18.58 18.01 -6.45
CA SER A 641 -17.82 17.80 -5.20
C SER A 641 -18.05 16.40 -4.62
N VAL A 642 -17.00 15.57 -4.58
CA VAL A 642 -17.03 14.23 -3.99
C VAL A 642 -16.74 14.33 -2.49
N THR A 643 -17.80 14.28 -1.66
CA THR A 643 -17.70 14.36 -0.19
C THR A 643 -17.68 12.99 0.49
N HIS A 644 -18.16 11.94 -0.18
CA HIS A 644 -18.19 10.55 0.30
C HIS A 644 -18.12 9.56 -0.87
N TYR A 645 -18.01 8.26 -0.58
CA TYR A 645 -18.05 7.20 -1.60
C TYR A 645 -19.11 6.14 -1.28
N PRO A 646 -19.92 5.70 -2.26
CA PRO A 646 -20.03 6.28 -3.60
C PRO A 646 -20.70 7.66 -3.58
N THR A 647 -20.44 8.46 -4.62
CA THR A 647 -21.32 9.55 -5.04
C THR A 647 -21.84 9.18 -6.42
N ILE A 648 -23.15 9.27 -6.63
CA ILE A 648 -23.77 9.00 -7.93
C ILE A 648 -24.43 10.29 -8.40
N TRP A 649 -24.09 10.68 -9.63
CA TRP A 649 -24.59 11.87 -10.30
C TRP A 649 -25.33 11.49 -11.57
N PHE A 650 -26.33 12.28 -11.91
CA PHE A 650 -26.99 12.24 -13.21
C PHE A 650 -26.82 13.59 -13.89
N VAL A 651 -26.22 13.58 -15.07
CA VAL A 651 -25.95 14.76 -15.89
C VAL A 651 -26.83 14.66 -17.12
N ARG A 652 -27.70 15.65 -17.33
CA ARG A 652 -28.57 15.70 -18.51
C ARG A 652 -27.77 16.15 -19.73
N LYS A 653 -28.14 15.65 -20.91
CA LYS A 653 -27.58 16.11 -22.19
C LYS A 653 -27.63 17.64 -22.29
N GLY A 654 -26.47 18.27 -22.46
CA GLY A 654 -26.34 19.73 -22.60
C GLY A 654 -26.35 20.53 -21.29
N GLU A 655 -26.37 19.88 -20.13
CA GLU A 655 -26.27 20.54 -18.82
C GLU A 655 -24.91 20.31 -18.15
N THR A 656 -24.44 21.32 -17.42
CA THR A 656 -23.14 21.30 -16.73
C THR A 656 -23.24 21.16 -15.22
N GLN A 657 -24.43 20.88 -14.66
CA GLN A 657 -24.66 20.69 -13.23
C GLN A 657 -25.27 19.31 -12.95
N PRO A 658 -24.76 18.55 -11.95
CA PRO A 658 -25.24 17.21 -11.67
C PRO A 658 -26.49 17.21 -10.77
N VAL A 659 -27.43 16.33 -11.07
CA VAL A 659 -28.46 15.92 -10.10
C VAL A 659 -27.88 14.78 -9.24
N VAL A 660 -27.84 14.97 -7.92
CA VAL A 660 -27.33 13.95 -6.99
C VAL A 660 -28.38 12.84 -6.80
N PHE A 661 -27.94 11.58 -6.91
CA PHE A 661 -28.79 10.42 -6.68
C PHE A 661 -29.33 10.37 -5.24
N SER A 662 -30.65 10.22 -5.11
CA SER A 662 -31.38 10.20 -3.83
C SER A 662 -32.31 8.98 -3.68
N GLY A 663 -32.14 7.95 -4.53
CA GLY A 663 -32.96 6.73 -4.53
C GLY A 663 -32.43 5.60 -3.63
N ARG A 664 -33.14 4.46 -3.64
CA ARG A 664 -32.61 3.20 -3.11
C ARG A 664 -31.59 2.62 -4.11
N PRO A 665 -30.43 2.10 -3.67
CA PRO A 665 -29.41 1.56 -4.58
C PRO A 665 -29.73 0.12 -5.03
N THR A 666 -30.86 -0.04 -5.72
CA THR A 666 -31.33 -1.28 -6.37
C THR A 666 -31.58 -1.01 -7.86
N GLU A 667 -31.75 -2.05 -8.68
CA GLU A 667 -32.00 -1.88 -10.12
C GLU A 667 -33.24 -1.00 -10.38
N GLU A 668 -34.32 -1.21 -9.61
CA GLU A 668 -35.56 -0.43 -9.71
C GLU A 668 -35.37 1.01 -9.22
N GLY A 669 -34.54 1.21 -8.18
CA GLY A 669 -34.25 2.54 -7.65
C GLY A 669 -33.38 3.39 -8.58
N PHE A 670 -32.45 2.76 -9.32
CA PHE A 670 -31.73 3.42 -10.41
C PHE A 670 -32.67 3.76 -11.58
N LEU A 671 -33.49 2.80 -12.02
CA LEU A 671 -34.46 3.01 -13.10
C LEU A 671 -35.45 4.14 -12.79
N ALA A 672 -36.06 4.13 -11.60
CA ALA A 672 -37.01 5.16 -11.18
C ALA A 672 -36.36 6.55 -11.07
N PHE A 673 -35.11 6.63 -10.60
CA PHE A 673 -34.39 7.90 -10.53
C PHE A 673 -34.06 8.43 -11.93
N VAL A 674 -33.53 7.59 -12.82
CA VAL A 674 -33.20 8.01 -14.19
C VAL A 674 -34.48 8.41 -14.95
N LYS A 675 -35.56 7.62 -14.89
CA LYS A 675 -36.86 8.00 -15.51
C LYS A 675 -37.40 9.33 -15.01
N LYS A 676 -37.20 9.68 -13.73
CA LYS A 676 -37.64 10.96 -13.15
C LYS A 676 -36.87 12.17 -13.68
N HIS A 677 -35.60 11.98 -14.07
CA HIS A 677 -34.69 13.09 -14.40
C HIS A 677 -34.25 13.14 -15.85
N ALA A 678 -34.47 12.08 -16.64
CA ALA A 678 -34.02 12.00 -18.03
C ALA A 678 -34.68 13.02 -18.96
N THR A 679 -33.93 13.42 -19.99
CA THR A 679 -34.40 14.29 -21.08
C THR A 679 -35.40 13.58 -21.99
N LYS A 680 -35.34 12.24 -22.08
CA LYS A 680 -36.23 11.38 -22.87
C LYS A 680 -36.72 10.16 -22.06
N PRO A 681 -37.66 10.32 -21.11
CA PRO A 681 -38.05 9.24 -20.21
C PRO A 681 -38.80 8.09 -20.91
N ALA A 682 -39.52 8.34 -22.01
CA ALA A 682 -40.26 7.31 -22.74
C ALA A 682 -39.35 6.21 -23.35
N GLU A 683 -38.13 6.57 -23.74
CA GLU A 683 -37.14 5.65 -24.31
C GLU A 683 -36.60 4.66 -23.25
N LEU A 684 -36.87 4.90 -21.96
CA LEU A 684 -36.45 4.09 -20.82
C LEU A 684 -37.53 3.08 -20.38
N GLU A 685 -38.70 3.07 -21.01
CA GLU A 685 -39.77 2.13 -20.68
C GLU A 685 -39.40 0.67 -21.01
N GLY A 686 -38.54 0.46 -22.01
CA GLY A 686 -38.05 -0.86 -22.41
C GLY A 686 -36.97 -1.47 -21.51
N ILE A 687 -36.61 -0.86 -20.37
CA ILE A 687 -35.61 -1.40 -19.44
C ILE A 687 -36.28 -2.39 -18.47
N VAL A 688 -36.06 -3.68 -18.70
CA VAL A 688 -36.55 -4.74 -17.80
C VAL A 688 -35.50 -5.01 -16.71
N VAL A 689 -35.83 -4.65 -15.47
CA VAL A 689 -35.03 -4.98 -14.28
C VAL A 689 -35.63 -6.18 -13.56
N THR A 690 -34.83 -7.21 -13.32
CA THR A 690 -35.24 -8.41 -12.56
C THR A 690 -34.86 -8.26 -11.08
N PRO A 691 -35.84 -8.28 -10.15
CA PRO A 691 -35.54 -8.30 -8.72
C PRO A 691 -34.69 -9.52 -8.37
N LYS A 692 -33.65 -9.33 -7.55
CA LYS A 692 -32.78 -10.43 -7.13
C LYS A 692 -33.58 -11.47 -6.33
N ALA A 693 -33.65 -12.70 -6.85
CA ALA A 693 -34.20 -13.84 -6.10
C ALA A 693 -33.48 -14.00 -4.75
N SER A 694 -34.23 -14.39 -3.71
CA SER A 694 -33.68 -14.63 -2.38
C SER A 694 -32.56 -15.68 -2.44
N SER A 695 -31.54 -15.51 -1.60
CA SER A 695 -30.37 -16.40 -1.54
C SER A 695 -30.80 -17.82 -1.16
N GLY A 696 -30.92 -18.72 -2.14
CA GLY A 696 -31.44 -20.07 -1.93
C GLY A 696 -30.84 -21.16 -2.82
N SER A 697 -30.70 -20.92 -4.13
CA SER A 697 -30.14 -21.90 -5.07
C SER A 697 -28.69 -21.58 -5.47
N ARG A 698 -27.79 -22.53 -5.23
CA ARG A 698 -26.59 -22.66 -6.09
C ARG A 698 -27.06 -23.13 -7.47
N PRO A 699 -26.42 -22.69 -8.58
CA PRO A 699 -26.57 -23.37 -9.86
C PRO A 699 -26.26 -24.86 -9.69
N SER A 700 -27.01 -25.74 -10.35
CA SER A 700 -26.64 -27.15 -10.39
C SER A 700 -25.40 -27.34 -11.28
N MET A 701 -24.72 -28.48 -11.13
CA MET A 701 -23.57 -28.83 -11.99
C MET A 701 -23.95 -28.76 -13.49
N LYS A 702 -25.19 -29.12 -13.84
CA LYS A 702 -25.72 -29.05 -15.22
C LYS A 702 -25.87 -27.61 -15.74
N ASP A 703 -26.25 -26.67 -14.89
CA ASP A 703 -26.50 -25.28 -15.31
C ASP A 703 -25.19 -24.56 -15.67
N LEU A 704 -24.10 -24.90 -14.96
CA LEU A 704 -22.76 -24.38 -15.25
C LEU A 704 -22.17 -25.00 -16.54
N LEU A 705 -22.35 -26.31 -16.76
CA LEU A 705 -21.88 -27.00 -17.97
C LEU A 705 -22.57 -26.51 -19.25
N ASN A 706 -23.88 -26.21 -19.19
CA ASN A 706 -24.63 -25.77 -20.37
C ASN A 706 -24.36 -24.31 -20.78
N GLN A 707 -23.78 -23.47 -19.90
CA GLN A 707 -23.54 -22.05 -20.17
C GLN A 707 -22.15 -21.73 -20.72
N THR A 708 -21.18 -22.65 -20.65
CA THR A 708 -19.78 -22.35 -21.00
C THR A 708 -19.47 -22.32 -22.49
N GLY A 709 -20.36 -22.81 -23.37
CA GLY A 709 -20.30 -22.58 -24.83
C GLY A 709 -19.00 -22.99 -25.53
N SER A 710 -18.19 -23.82 -24.89
CA SER A 710 -16.85 -24.26 -25.32
C SER A 710 -16.58 -25.61 -24.66
N PRO A 711 -15.98 -26.58 -25.36
CA PRO A 711 -15.84 -27.94 -24.87
C PRO A 711 -14.76 -28.00 -23.79
N ILE A 712 -15.15 -27.80 -22.53
CA ILE A 712 -14.35 -28.21 -21.37
C ILE A 712 -14.67 -29.68 -21.11
N LEU A 713 -13.98 -30.53 -21.87
CA LEU A 713 -13.62 -31.91 -21.55
C LEU A 713 -14.73 -32.82 -20.98
N SER A 714 -15.36 -33.61 -21.86
CA SER A 714 -15.78 -34.97 -21.50
C SER A 714 -14.53 -35.85 -21.46
N ILE A 715 -13.90 -36.00 -20.29
CA ILE A 715 -12.91 -37.06 -20.08
C ILE A 715 -13.66 -38.32 -19.69
N ASP A 716 -13.58 -39.33 -20.55
CA ASP A 716 -13.84 -40.72 -20.18
C ASP A 716 -12.72 -41.18 -19.26
N SER A 717 -13.05 -41.74 -18.09
CA SER A 717 -12.04 -42.13 -17.09
C SER A 717 -11.13 -43.27 -17.57
N ASP A 718 -11.58 -44.03 -18.57
CA ASP A 718 -11.04 -45.33 -18.88
C ASP A 718 -10.01 -45.28 -20.03
N SER A 719 -9.99 -44.21 -20.84
CA SER A 719 -9.01 -44.02 -21.93
C SER A 719 -7.72 -43.29 -21.51
N PHE A 720 -7.73 -42.57 -20.38
CA PHE A 720 -6.58 -41.76 -19.94
C PHE A 720 -5.36 -42.61 -19.54
N TYR A 721 -5.58 -43.88 -19.14
CA TYR A 721 -4.51 -44.80 -18.75
C TYR A 721 -3.70 -45.35 -19.93
N THR A 722 -4.25 -45.37 -21.15
CA THR A 722 -3.54 -45.89 -22.34
C THR A 722 -2.63 -44.85 -22.98
N ASP A 723 -3.09 -43.61 -23.13
CA ASP A 723 -2.34 -42.57 -23.87
C ASP A 723 -1.10 -42.07 -23.11
N LEU A 724 -1.07 -42.22 -21.78
CA LEU A 724 0.06 -41.84 -20.94
C LEU A 724 1.25 -42.83 -21.02
N LEU A 725 1.04 -44.05 -21.53
CA LEU A 725 2.06 -45.10 -21.58
C LEU A 725 2.79 -45.20 -22.93
N ASP A 726 2.27 -44.60 -24.01
CA ASP A 726 2.89 -44.61 -25.35
C ASP A 726 3.70 -43.33 -25.68
N SER A 727 3.70 -42.32 -24.80
CA SER A 727 4.36 -41.02 -25.04
C SER A 727 5.81 -40.94 -24.53
N ASP A 728 6.63 -41.93 -24.90
CA ASP A 728 8.04 -42.10 -24.51
C ASP A 728 9.01 -41.08 -25.20
N LYS A 729 8.61 -39.79 -25.27
CA LYS A 729 9.25 -38.72 -26.06
C LYS A 729 9.22 -37.30 -25.45
N VAL A 730 9.26 -37.15 -24.12
CA VAL A 730 9.66 -35.85 -23.49
C VAL A 730 10.63 -36.03 -22.31
N LEU A 731 11.69 -36.81 -22.54
CA LEU A 731 12.92 -36.75 -21.76
C LEU A 731 14.11 -36.65 -22.73
N LEU A 732 15.18 -35.95 -22.32
CA LEU A 732 16.31 -35.46 -23.13
C LEU A 732 15.92 -34.24 -24.00
N ALA A 733 16.64 -33.11 -24.01
CA ALA A 733 17.87 -32.67 -23.31
C ALA A 733 18.05 -31.13 -23.50
N PRO A 734 19.14 -30.50 -23.05
CA PRO A 734 19.88 -30.65 -21.78
C PRO A 734 19.68 -29.46 -20.82
#